data_AF-A0A2I3CJT2-F1
#
_entry.id   AF-A0A2I3CJT2-F1
#
_cell.length_a   1.000
_cell.length_b   1.000
_cell.length_c   1.000
_cell.angle_alpha   90.00
_cell.angle_beta   90.00
_cell.angle_gamma   90.00
#
_symmetry.space_group_name_H-M   'P 1'
#
loop_
_entity.id
_entity.type
_entity.pdbx_description
1 polymer ?
#
loop_
_entity_poly.entity_id
_entity_poly.type
_entity_poly.pdbx_seq_one_letter_code
_entity_poly.pdbx_strand_id
1 'polypeptide(L)'
;MKEQTALKKVAEMARLADSYVSAWGDEAKVSEETLRRLLASLGYDTSSDEKLLASAEKKHKKDVLAPVLVLRDGEPVEVELNLGTSARESEFSWRLETEQGEVLEGYLQSQIVRDERAEGGPLVFALPKNLAWGYHKLIISRKRRKTPYEMSLIITPKACFKQDDLNQHKKLWGPSIQLYTLRTQHNWGIGDFGDLKQLVSDIASRGGDFIGLNPIHSLFPANPEGASPYSPSSRRWLNIMYIDVSSVPEFALSAEAQQRVGSAEFQQRLQKARDSHWVNYTEVSQLKMSVLPLLFSEFKARHLDKNTDRARAFLDFVEKGGDSLLHQAAFDALHADLHAEDANMWGWPVFPEKYRTFDAAGTQKYIKDNQDRVHLYMYLQWIADDQIKEAQALAEEKGMAVGLYRDLAVGVADSGSETWADEGNLVLDASIGAPPDILGPLGQNWGLPPLNPQVLEATGYDAYIKLLRANMKHCGALRIDHVLGLLRLWWIPKGEKATEGAYLYYPVEDMLAILALESHRHQCSVIGEDLGTVPDEIVDILRDAGVHSYKVFFFETSKEDGGFISPKHYAEQSMAALCTHDMPTLRGFWHCDDLKMGREIGLYPDEKQLEGLFADRLKCKQGILDSVRWHGYLPEGIGHDAQFVPMDSYLSEALQLHVAAGDSALLSVQLEDWLEMDQPVNIPGTVDEYPNWRRKLSMNLDEIFSREDVNRISKRLTEVRAQASK
;
A
#
# COMPACT_ATOMS: atom_id res chain seq x y z
N MET A 1 41.26 -0.08 -17.27
CA MET A 1 39.81 -0.35 -17.43
C MET A 1 39.65 -1.84 -17.61
N LYS A 2 39.06 -2.56 -16.64
CA LYS A 2 38.68 -3.97 -16.86
C LYS A 2 37.48 -3.97 -17.82
N GLU A 3 37.52 -4.79 -18.87
CA GLU A 3 36.38 -4.97 -19.77
C GLU A 3 35.14 -5.34 -18.96
N GLN A 4 34.06 -4.56 -19.09
CA GLN A 4 32.77 -4.83 -18.48
C GLN A 4 32.17 -6.06 -19.20
N THR A 5 31.80 -7.10 -18.45
CA THR A 5 31.22 -8.31 -19.03
C THR A 5 29.90 -8.00 -19.72
N ALA A 6 29.52 -8.79 -20.73
CA ALA A 6 28.23 -8.64 -21.42
C ALA A 6 27.05 -8.64 -20.43
N LEU A 7 27.14 -9.47 -19.39
CA LEU A 7 26.17 -9.55 -18.30
C LEU A 7 26.00 -8.22 -17.56
N LYS A 8 27.09 -7.59 -17.12
CA LYS A 8 27.05 -6.31 -16.40
C LYS A 8 26.50 -5.18 -17.27
N LYS A 9 26.89 -5.15 -18.54
CA LYS A 9 26.38 -4.17 -19.50
C LYS A 9 24.86 -4.30 -19.66
N VAL A 10 24.34 -5.52 -19.81
CA VAL A 10 22.89 -5.73 -19.96
C VAL A 10 22.13 -5.53 -18.65
N ALA A 11 22.71 -5.86 -17.49
CA ALA A 11 22.15 -5.53 -16.18
C ALA A 11 21.96 -4.02 -16.00
N GLU A 12 22.99 -3.23 -16.35
CA GLU A 12 22.93 -1.76 -16.33
C GLU A 12 21.83 -1.22 -17.27
N MET A 13 21.74 -1.74 -18.50
CA MET A 13 20.66 -1.38 -19.44
C MET A 13 19.27 -1.73 -18.88
N ALA A 14 19.15 -2.83 -18.14
CA ALA A 14 17.92 -3.26 -17.49
C ALA A 14 17.63 -2.53 -16.16
N ARG A 15 18.49 -1.59 -15.73
CA ARG A 15 18.43 -0.92 -14.42
C ARG A 15 18.50 -1.90 -13.23
N LEU A 16 19.24 -3.00 -13.40
CA LEU A 16 19.48 -4.02 -12.39
C LEU A 16 20.87 -3.80 -11.77
N ALA A 17 20.91 -3.60 -10.45
CA ALA A 17 22.14 -3.35 -9.72
C ALA A 17 23.03 -4.59 -9.66
N ASP A 18 24.33 -4.43 -9.87
CA ASP A 18 25.33 -5.50 -9.71
C ASP A 18 26.01 -5.48 -8.33
N SER A 19 25.66 -4.50 -7.50
CA SER A 19 26.19 -4.26 -6.15
C SER A 19 25.23 -3.38 -5.33
N TYR A 20 25.37 -3.40 -4.01
CA TYR A 20 24.60 -2.56 -3.09
C TYR A 20 25.35 -2.33 -1.77
N VAL A 21 24.91 -1.35 -0.98
CA VAL A 21 25.43 -1.13 0.38
C VAL A 21 24.59 -1.93 1.37
N SER A 22 25.23 -2.82 2.12
CA SER A 22 24.57 -3.64 3.14
C SER A 22 24.16 -2.82 4.37
N ALA A 23 23.32 -3.37 5.24
CA ALA A 23 22.91 -2.71 6.48
C ALA A 23 24.08 -2.37 7.43
N TRP A 24 25.26 -2.99 7.23
CA TRP A 24 26.48 -2.72 7.98
C TRP A 24 27.38 -1.65 7.34
N GLY A 25 26.99 -1.10 6.19
CA GLY A 25 27.74 -0.06 5.47
C GLY A 25 28.77 -0.58 4.47
N ASP A 26 28.97 -1.90 4.39
CA ASP A 26 29.89 -2.52 3.43
C ASP A 26 29.26 -2.70 2.04
N GLU A 27 30.05 -2.54 0.99
CA GLU A 27 29.65 -2.83 -0.40
C GLU A 27 29.57 -4.35 -0.62
N ALA A 28 28.38 -4.83 -0.96
CA ALA A 28 28.08 -6.22 -1.30
C ALA A 28 27.88 -6.38 -2.82
N LYS A 29 28.41 -7.46 -3.39
CA LYS A 29 28.26 -7.78 -4.83
C LYS A 29 27.13 -8.77 -5.04
N VAL A 30 26.37 -8.56 -6.11
CA VAL A 30 25.37 -9.51 -6.59
C VAL A 30 26.06 -10.61 -7.39
N SER A 31 25.63 -11.86 -7.19
CA SER A 31 26.17 -13.02 -7.93
C SER A 31 25.81 -12.94 -9.42
N GLU A 32 26.68 -13.44 -10.29
CA GLU A 32 26.38 -13.50 -11.74
C GLU A 32 25.16 -14.39 -12.04
N GLU A 33 24.94 -15.41 -11.22
CA GLU A 33 23.78 -16.31 -11.32
C GLU A 33 22.47 -15.55 -11.04
N THR A 34 22.41 -14.77 -9.96
CA THR A 34 21.26 -13.91 -9.64
C THR A 34 20.97 -12.95 -10.78
N LEU A 35 21.99 -12.27 -11.31
CA LEU A 35 21.82 -11.34 -12.44
C LEU A 35 21.24 -12.05 -13.67
N ARG A 36 21.75 -13.24 -14.03
CA ARG A 36 21.23 -14.02 -15.17
C ARG A 36 19.79 -14.46 -14.96
N ARG A 37 19.39 -14.85 -13.75
CA ARG A 37 18.02 -15.28 -13.47
C ARG A 37 17.03 -14.13 -13.49
N LEU A 38 17.39 -12.98 -12.90
CA LEU A 38 16.53 -11.80 -12.92
C LEU A 38 16.41 -11.21 -14.34
N LEU A 39 17.49 -11.20 -15.12
CA LEU A 39 17.42 -10.85 -16.54
C LEU A 39 16.55 -11.82 -17.35
N ALA A 40 16.65 -13.13 -17.10
CA ALA A 40 15.76 -14.10 -17.74
C ALA A 40 14.28 -13.82 -17.40
N SER A 41 13.98 -13.47 -16.15
CA SER A 41 12.64 -13.12 -15.68
C SER A 41 12.09 -11.85 -16.35
N LEU A 42 12.98 -10.91 -16.72
CA LEU A 42 12.65 -9.73 -17.53
C LEU A 42 12.55 -10.03 -19.05
N GLY A 43 12.71 -11.29 -19.46
CA GLY A 43 12.59 -11.73 -20.85
C GLY A 43 13.85 -11.53 -21.71
N TYR A 44 15.04 -11.43 -21.11
CA TYR A 44 16.31 -11.46 -21.85
C TYR A 44 16.77 -12.91 -22.09
N ASP A 45 17.43 -13.17 -23.23
CA ASP A 45 17.98 -14.50 -23.53
C ASP A 45 19.36 -14.66 -22.87
N THR A 46 19.41 -15.32 -21.71
CA THR A 46 20.65 -15.47 -20.93
C THR A 46 21.45 -16.74 -21.26
N SER A 47 21.09 -17.46 -22.34
CA SER A 47 21.73 -18.73 -22.71
C SER A 47 23.16 -18.59 -23.27
N SER A 48 23.53 -17.41 -23.77
CA SER A 48 24.91 -17.04 -24.10
C SER A 48 25.07 -15.52 -24.09
N ASP A 49 26.31 -15.03 -23.98
CA ASP A 49 26.59 -13.59 -23.97
C ASP A 49 26.19 -12.90 -25.30
N GLU A 50 26.37 -13.58 -26.44
CA GLU A 50 25.94 -13.07 -27.76
C GLU A 50 24.41 -12.89 -27.83
N LYS A 51 23.65 -13.87 -27.35
CA LYS A 51 22.19 -13.82 -27.33
C LYS A 51 21.67 -12.80 -26.31
N LEU A 52 22.36 -12.66 -25.18
CA LEU A 52 22.04 -11.67 -24.17
C LEU A 52 22.14 -10.26 -24.75
N LEU A 53 23.26 -9.94 -25.40
CA LEU A 53 23.46 -8.66 -26.09
C LEU A 53 22.43 -8.45 -27.20
N ALA A 54 22.17 -9.46 -28.04
CA ALA A 54 21.18 -9.35 -29.11
C ALA A 54 19.75 -9.10 -28.59
N SER A 55 19.37 -9.75 -27.49
CA SER A 55 18.06 -9.53 -26.85
C SER A 55 17.97 -8.14 -26.21
N ALA A 56 19.06 -7.64 -25.63
CA ALA A 56 19.13 -6.29 -25.07
C ALA A 56 19.06 -5.21 -26.16
N GLU A 57 19.79 -5.37 -27.26
CA GLU A 57 19.69 -4.45 -28.42
C GLU A 57 18.28 -4.39 -28.99
N LYS A 58 17.56 -5.52 -29.02
CA LYS A 58 16.17 -5.57 -29.46
C LYS A 58 15.23 -4.83 -28.50
N LYS A 59 15.38 -5.04 -27.19
CA LYS A 59 14.53 -4.42 -26.14
C LYS A 59 14.76 -2.92 -26.01
N HIS A 60 16.00 -2.46 -26.14
CA HIS A 60 16.40 -1.07 -25.95
C HIS A 60 16.50 -0.26 -27.25
N LYS A 61 15.97 -0.81 -28.35
CA LYS A 61 15.90 -0.10 -29.62
C LYS A 61 14.96 1.09 -29.47
N LYS A 62 15.49 2.31 -29.65
CA LYS A 62 14.69 3.54 -29.58
C LYS A 62 13.57 3.53 -30.63
N ASP A 63 12.34 3.65 -30.16
CA ASP A 63 11.18 3.88 -31.02
C ASP A 63 11.20 5.30 -31.59
N VAL A 64 10.47 5.48 -32.71
CA VAL A 64 10.35 6.80 -33.36
C VAL A 64 9.76 7.83 -32.40
N LEU A 65 8.81 7.40 -31.56
CA LEU A 65 8.16 8.21 -30.54
C LEU A 65 8.06 7.32 -29.29
N ALA A 66 8.44 7.86 -28.13
CA ALA A 66 8.31 7.12 -26.87
C ALA A 66 6.83 6.84 -26.55
N PRO A 67 6.51 5.72 -25.88
CA PRO A 67 5.13 5.35 -25.55
C PRO A 67 4.48 6.33 -24.56
N VAL A 68 5.28 6.99 -23.72
CA VAL A 68 4.83 7.95 -22.72
C VAL A 68 5.84 9.09 -22.58
N LEU A 69 5.33 10.27 -22.26
CA LEU A 69 6.10 11.43 -21.80
C LEU A 69 5.37 12.03 -20.60
N VAL A 70 6.05 12.06 -19.45
CA VAL A 70 5.53 12.66 -18.21
C VAL A 70 6.23 13.99 -17.98
N LEU A 71 5.46 15.05 -17.76
CA LEU A 71 5.97 16.40 -17.53
C LEU A 71 5.30 17.00 -16.29
N ARG A 72 6.06 17.80 -15.57
CA ARG A 72 5.59 18.58 -14.43
C ARG A 72 5.15 19.97 -14.87
N ASP A 73 4.25 20.55 -14.09
CA ASP A 73 3.70 21.87 -14.35
C ASP A 73 4.80 22.92 -14.53
N GLY A 74 4.71 23.67 -15.63
CA GLY A 74 5.69 24.69 -16.02
C GLY A 74 6.91 24.18 -16.80
N GLU A 75 7.08 22.86 -17.00
CA GLU A 75 8.09 22.33 -17.91
C GLU A 75 7.71 22.58 -19.38
N PRO A 76 8.70 22.83 -20.27
CA PRO A 76 8.42 22.95 -21.69
C PRO A 76 7.95 21.61 -22.26
N VAL A 77 6.84 21.62 -23.00
CA VAL A 77 6.32 20.42 -23.67
C VAL A 77 7.10 20.13 -24.95
N GLU A 78 8.32 19.62 -24.79
CA GLU A 78 9.22 19.22 -25.86
C GLU A 78 9.13 17.72 -26.11
N VAL A 79 8.83 17.33 -27.36
CA VAL A 79 8.65 15.94 -27.76
C VAL A 79 9.79 15.53 -28.69
N GLU A 80 10.46 14.44 -28.34
CA GLU A 80 11.55 13.86 -29.12
C GLU A 80 11.05 12.85 -30.16
N LEU A 81 11.57 12.95 -31.39
CA LEU A 81 11.34 12.02 -32.47
C LEU A 81 12.66 11.40 -32.96
N ASN A 82 12.83 10.09 -32.79
CA ASN A 82 13.99 9.35 -33.29
C ASN A 82 13.80 9.00 -34.78
N LEU A 83 14.14 9.95 -35.65
CA LEU A 83 14.00 9.84 -37.10
C LEU A 83 15.38 9.79 -37.79
N GLY A 84 15.48 9.03 -38.88
CA GLY A 84 16.66 9.10 -39.75
C GLY A 84 16.76 10.45 -40.47
N THR A 85 17.99 10.87 -40.80
CA THR A 85 18.30 12.14 -41.50
C THR A 85 17.59 12.32 -42.86
N SER A 86 17.12 11.23 -43.47
CA SER A 86 16.37 11.25 -44.72
C SER A 86 14.87 11.53 -44.56
N ALA A 87 14.34 11.52 -43.33
CA ALA A 87 12.94 11.80 -43.07
C ALA A 87 12.67 13.31 -43.19
N ARG A 88 11.72 13.70 -44.04
CA ARG A 88 11.35 15.12 -44.24
C ARG A 88 10.28 15.53 -43.23
N GLU A 89 10.49 16.63 -42.52
CA GLU A 89 9.64 17.13 -41.44
C GLU A 89 8.27 17.57 -41.98
N SER A 90 8.24 18.06 -43.23
CA SER A 90 7.01 18.39 -43.97
C SER A 90 6.10 17.20 -44.28
N GLU A 91 6.53 15.96 -43.99
CA GLU A 91 5.71 14.76 -44.08
C GLU A 91 4.91 14.47 -42.80
N PHE A 92 5.20 15.18 -41.70
CA PHE A 92 4.64 14.90 -40.38
C PHE A 92 3.66 15.97 -39.92
N SER A 93 2.54 15.51 -39.37
CA SER A 93 1.56 16.33 -38.64
C SER A 93 1.29 15.69 -37.29
N TRP A 94 0.90 16.50 -36.31
CA TRP A 94 0.55 16.03 -34.99
C TRP A 94 -0.88 16.44 -34.64
N ARG A 95 -1.51 15.63 -33.79
CA ARG A 95 -2.81 15.87 -33.19
C ARG A 95 -2.70 15.52 -31.71
N LEU A 96 -3.06 16.44 -30.83
CA LEU A 96 -3.10 16.25 -29.40
C LEU A 96 -4.56 16.25 -28.96
N GLU A 97 -4.99 15.17 -28.34
CA GLU A 97 -6.31 15.00 -27.73
C GLU A 97 -6.14 15.13 -26.22
N THR A 98 -6.67 16.20 -25.63
CA THR A 98 -6.58 16.43 -24.18
C THR A 98 -7.60 15.58 -23.42
N GLU A 99 -7.39 15.36 -22.12
CA GLU A 99 -8.33 14.58 -21.29
C GLU A 99 -9.69 15.27 -21.23
N GLN A 100 -9.69 16.60 -21.34
CA GLN A 100 -10.86 17.47 -21.30
C GLN A 100 -11.65 17.48 -22.62
N GLY A 101 -11.16 16.78 -23.65
CA GLY A 101 -11.82 16.66 -24.96
C GLY A 101 -11.46 17.75 -25.97
N GLU A 102 -10.46 18.59 -25.68
CA GLU A 102 -9.94 19.55 -26.64
C GLU A 102 -9.01 18.85 -27.64
N VAL A 103 -9.04 19.33 -28.89
CA VAL A 103 -8.19 18.80 -29.96
C VAL A 103 -7.35 19.92 -30.53
N LEU A 104 -6.04 19.73 -30.46
CA LEU A 104 -5.04 20.65 -31.02
C LEU A 104 -4.31 19.95 -32.17
N GLU A 105 -4.05 20.66 -33.25
CA GLU A 105 -3.40 20.09 -34.43
C GLU A 105 -2.34 21.03 -34.99
N GLY A 106 -1.31 20.44 -35.62
CA GLY A 106 -0.26 21.21 -36.26
C GLY A 106 0.65 20.38 -37.15
N TYR A 107 1.65 21.06 -37.72
CA TYR A 107 2.65 20.47 -38.58
C TYR A 107 4.03 20.57 -37.94
N LEU A 108 4.78 19.47 -37.99
CA LEU A 108 6.07 19.34 -37.33
C LEU A 108 7.04 20.46 -37.73
N GLN A 109 7.15 20.74 -39.04
CA GLN A 109 8.05 21.74 -39.61
C GLN A 109 7.92 23.16 -39.02
N SER A 110 6.78 23.48 -38.41
CA SER A 110 6.50 24.82 -37.86
C SER A 110 6.86 24.97 -36.37
N GLN A 111 7.28 23.88 -35.71
CA GLN A 111 7.45 23.81 -34.25
C GLN A 111 8.76 23.15 -33.81
N ILE A 112 9.68 22.91 -34.74
CA ILE A 112 10.99 22.34 -34.41
C ILE A 112 11.78 23.34 -33.58
N VAL A 113 12.29 22.87 -32.44
CA VAL A 113 13.14 23.65 -31.54
C VAL A 113 14.59 23.16 -31.58
N ARG A 114 14.82 21.89 -31.91
CA ARG A 114 16.15 21.27 -31.99
C ARG A 114 16.17 20.14 -33.01
N ASP A 115 17.25 19.97 -33.76
CA ASP A 115 17.43 18.89 -34.73
C ASP A 115 18.86 18.33 -34.66
N GLU A 116 19.01 17.19 -34.00
CA GLU A 116 20.30 16.54 -33.75
C GLU A 116 20.50 15.29 -34.62
N ARG A 117 19.64 15.06 -35.61
CA ARG A 117 19.66 13.82 -36.41
C ARG A 117 20.98 13.61 -37.15
N ALA A 118 21.68 14.69 -37.51
CA ALA A 118 23.00 14.63 -38.15
C ALA A 118 24.08 14.01 -37.24
N GLU A 119 23.90 14.11 -35.92
CA GLU A 119 24.82 13.61 -34.89
C GLU A 119 24.32 12.29 -34.28
N GLY A 120 23.22 11.74 -34.80
CA GLY A 120 22.57 10.53 -34.29
C GLY A 120 21.58 10.80 -33.14
N GLY A 121 21.27 12.05 -32.84
CA GLY A 121 20.28 12.47 -31.85
C GLY A 121 18.86 12.62 -32.41
N PRO A 122 17.88 13.00 -31.57
CA PRO A 122 16.48 13.17 -31.96
C PRO A 122 16.22 14.48 -32.70
N LEU A 123 15.06 14.55 -33.35
CA LEU A 123 14.42 15.81 -33.74
C LEU A 123 13.43 16.20 -32.64
N VAL A 124 13.50 17.42 -32.12
CA VAL A 124 12.66 17.90 -31.01
C VAL A 124 11.74 19.01 -31.49
N PHE A 125 10.46 18.90 -31.16
CA PHE A 125 9.46 19.93 -31.43
C PHE A 125 8.67 20.27 -30.18
N ALA A 126 8.18 21.50 -30.10
CA ALA A 126 7.44 22.00 -28.94
C ALA A 126 5.93 22.03 -29.20
N LEU A 127 5.17 21.55 -28.23
CA LEU A 127 3.71 21.70 -28.14
C LEU A 127 3.33 22.96 -27.34
N PRO A 128 2.05 23.39 -27.35
CA PRO A 128 1.59 24.51 -26.54
C PRO A 128 1.91 24.35 -25.05
N LYS A 129 2.32 25.43 -24.38
CA LYS A 129 2.85 25.41 -23.01
C LYS A 129 1.81 25.32 -21.89
N ASN A 130 0.53 25.53 -22.18
CA ASN A 130 -0.53 25.67 -21.18
C ASN A 130 -1.53 24.50 -21.26
N LEU A 131 -1.02 23.27 -21.23
CA LEU A 131 -1.88 22.09 -21.13
C LEU A 131 -2.35 21.92 -19.68
N ALA A 132 -3.62 21.59 -19.50
CA ALA A 132 -4.17 21.28 -18.18
C ALA A 132 -3.51 20.01 -17.62
N TRP A 133 -3.49 19.84 -16.31
CA TRP A 133 -3.07 18.57 -15.72
C TRP A 133 -3.99 17.44 -16.17
N GLY A 134 -3.41 16.27 -16.45
CA GLY A 134 -4.17 15.12 -16.88
C GLY A 134 -3.44 14.20 -17.85
N TYR A 135 -4.21 13.26 -18.39
CA TYR A 135 -3.77 12.22 -19.30
C TYR A 135 -4.21 12.55 -20.73
N HIS A 136 -3.26 12.92 -21.58
CA HIS A 136 -3.51 13.32 -22.96
C HIS A 136 -2.96 12.29 -23.94
N LYS A 137 -3.47 12.32 -25.18
CA LYS A 137 -3.02 11.45 -26.25
C LYS A 137 -2.39 12.27 -27.37
N LEU A 138 -1.10 12.07 -27.62
CA LEU A 138 -0.39 12.65 -28.75
C LEU A 138 -0.32 11.66 -29.91
N ILE A 139 -0.73 12.09 -31.09
CA ILE A 139 -0.78 11.29 -32.31
C ILE A 139 0.08 11.97 -33.38
N ILE A 140 1.11 11.29 -33.87
CA ILE A 140 2.00 11.77 -34.93
C ILE A 140 1.72 10.98 -36.22
N SER A 141 1.20 11.67 -37.22
CA SER A 141 0.88 11.11 -38.54
C SER A 141 1.99 11.41 -39.54
N ARG A 142 2.31 10.45 -40.41
CA ARG A 142 3.22 10.62 -41.55
C ARG A 142 2.49 10.32 -42.85
N LYS A 143 2.55 11.21 -43.85
CA LYS A 143 1.76 11.14 -45.12
C LYS A 143 1.70 9.76 -45.82
N ARG A 144 2.75 8.94 -45.73
CA ARG A 144 2.85 7.64 -46.43
C ARG A 144 2.76 6.43 -45.50
N ARG A 145 2.47 6.63 -44.21
CA ARG A 145 2.31 5.57 -43.22
C ARG A 145 0.82 5.44 -42.88
N LYS A 146 0.31 4.20 -42.85
CA LYS A 146 -1.11 3.94 -42.54
C LYS A 146 -1.43 4.11 -41.05
N THR A 147 -0.53 3.69 -40.17
CA THR A 147 -0.71 3.78 -38.72
C THR A 147 0.07 4.97 -38.17
N PRO A 148 -0.55 5.87 -37.38
CA PRO A 148 0.19 6.93 -36.72
C PRO A 148 1.12 6.36 -35.64
N TYR A 149 2.03 7.19 -35.13
CA TYR A 149 2.71 6.96 -33.86
C TYR A 149 1.86 7.57 -32.75
N GLU A 150 1.78 6.91 -31.61
CA GLU A 150 0.98 7.36 -30.47
C GLU A 150 1.84 7.43 -29.22
N MET A 151 1.55 8.40 -28.35
CA MET A 151 2.20 8.61 -27.07
C MET A 151 1.15 9.06 -26.05
N SER A 152 1.25 8.54 -24.83
CA SER A 152 0.57 9.09 -23.65
C SER A 152 1.36 10.31 -23.16
N LEU A 153 0.76 11.49 -23.20
CA LEU A 153 1.34 12.71 -22.67
C LEU A 153 0.68 13.02 -21.32
N ILE A 154 1.44 12.95 -20.24
CA ILE A 154 0.93 13.13 -18.88
C ILE A 154 1.46 14.45 -18.32
N ILE A 155 0.56 15.38 -18.00
CA ILE A 155 0.91 16.66 -17.38
C ILE A 155 0.50 16.62 -15.91
N THR A 156 1.44 16.91 -15.02
CA THR A 156 1.31 16.66 -13.58
C THR A 156 1.59 17.91 -12.75
N PRO A 157 1.03 18.04 -11.53
CA PRO A 157 1.50 19.01 -10.56
C PRO A 157 2.93 18.69 -10.10
N LYS A 158 3.61 19.67 -9.49
CA LYS A 158 4.98 19.48 -8.98
C LYS A 158 5.06 18.62 -7.71
N ALA A 159 4.00 18.63 -6.89
CA ALA A 159 3.98 17.98 -5.60
C ALA A 159 2.57 17.45 -5.27
N CYS A 160 2.50 16.45 -4.40
CA CYS A 160 1.26 15.86 -3.91
C CYS A 160 0.37 16.89 -3.20
N PHE A 161 -0.92 16.58 -3.13
CA PHE A 161 -1.92 17.36 -2.44
C PHE A 161 -1.66 17.40 -0.92
N LYS A 162 -2.01 18.53 -0.32
CA LYS A 162 -2.04 18.73 1.14
C LYS A 162 -3.35 19.44 1.49
N GLN A 163 -3.98 19.00 2.56
CA GLN A 163 -5.17 19.64 3.11
C GLN A 163 -4.85 21.08 3.53
N ASP A 164 -5.87 21.94 3.53
CA ASP A 164 -5.71 23.36 3.91
C ASP A 164 -5.10 23.53 5.30
N ASP A 165 -5.47 22.65 6.24
CA ASP A 165 -4.93 22.67 7.60
C ASP A 165 -3.42 22.36 7.64
N LEU A 166 -2.93 21.46 6.80
CA LEU A 166 -1.50 21.18 6.64
C LEU A 166 -0.78 22.35 5.96
N ASN A 167 -1.40 22.99 4.96
CA ASN A 167 -0.85 24.19 4.31
C ASN A 167 -0.78 25.39 5.28
N GLN A 168 -1.63 25.41 6.31
CA GLN A 168 -1.59 26.39 7.41
C GLN A 168 -0.64 25.97 8.53
N HIS A 169 0.20 24.94 8.31
CA HIS A 169 1.16 24.42 9.29
C HIS A 169 0.53 23.91 10.60
N LYS A 170 -0.77 23.57 10.58
CA LYS A 170 -1.40 22.93 11.73
C LYS A 170 -0.81 21.53 11.94
N LYS A 171 -0.67 21.18 13.21
CA LYS A 171 -0.13 19.91 13.66
C LYS A 171 -1.31 19.00 14.00
N LEU A 172 -1.57 18.00 13.16
CA LEU A 172 -2.73 17.11 13.27
C LEU A 172 -2.38 15.83 14.04
N TRP A 173 -3.37 15.14 14.59
CA TRP A 173 -3.16 13.83 15.21
C TRP A 173 -4.34 12.87 14.98
N GLY A 174 -4.07 11.58 15.06
CA GLY A 174 -5.09 10.54 14.93
C GLY A 174 -4.54 9.16 15.29
N PRO A 175 -5.39 8.20 15.68
CA PRO A 175 -4.92 6.84 15.90
C PRO A 175 -4.74 6.11 14.57
N SER A 176 -3.65 5.34 14.44
CA SER A 176 -3.53 4.28 13.45
C SER A 176 -3.94 2.96 14.08
N ILE A 177 -4.95 2.32 13.53
CA ILE A 177 -5.57 1.12 14.06
C ILE A 177 -5.45 -0.05 13.08
N GLN A 178 -5.54 -1.25 13.63
CA GLN A 178 -5.75 -2.46 12.88
C GLN A 178 -7.25 -2.78 12.93
N LEU A 179 -8.00 -2.54 11.85
CA LEU A 179 -9.46 -2.56 11.80
C LEU A 179 -10.02 -3.87 12.34
N TYR A 180 -9.43 -5.00 11.95
CA TYR A 180 -9.86 -6.33 12.40
C TYR A 180 -9.77 -6.53 13.93
N THR A 181 -9.00 -5.70 14.64
CA THR A 181 -8.81 -5.80 16.10
C THR A 181 -9.89 -5.12 16.91
N LEU A 182 -10.70 -4.24 16.30
CA LEU A 182 -11.71 -3.48 17.03
C LEU A 182 -12.76 -4.42 17.63
N ARG A 183 -13.22 -4.05 18.82
CA ARG A 183 -14.30 -4.74 19.53
C ARG A 183 -15.44 -3.77 19.78
N THR A 184 -16.65 -4.18 19.47
CA THR A 184 -17.88 -3.50 19.88
C THR A 184 -18.89 -4.53 20.36
N GLN A 185 -20.02 -4.10 20.92
CA GLN A 185 -21.10 -5.01 21.32
C GLN A 185 -21.85 -5.65 20.14
N HIS A 186 -21.60 -5.19 18.91
CA HIS A 186 -22.44 -5.53 17.75
C HIS A 186 -21.70 -6.22 16.60
N ASN A 187 -20.37 -6.07 16.50
CA ASN A 187 -19.60 -6.69 15.41
C ASN A 187 -19.58 -8.22 15.46
N TRP A 188 -19.22 -8.86 14.34
CA TRP A 188 -19.29 -10.31 14.23
C TRP A 188 -17.98 -11.02 14.58
N GLY A 189 -17.31 -10.55 15.64
CA GLY A 189 -16.06 -11.15 16.15
C GLY A 189 -14.79 -10.69 15.45
N ILE A 190 -14.91 -9.73 14.52
CA ILE A 190 -13.86 -8.97 13.85
C ILE A 190 -14.32 -7.52 13.81
N GLY A 191 -13.40 -6.56 13.92
CA GLY A 191 -13.74 -5.16 13.68
C GLY A 191 -14.10 -4.91 12.21
N ASP A 192 -15.14 -4.14 11.94
CA ASP A 192 -15.69 -3.93 10.60
C ASP A 192 -16.03 -2.44 10.30
N PHE A 193 -16.59 -2.14 9.11
CA PHE A 193 -16.86 -0.76 8.71
C PHE A 193 -17.94 -0.07 9.57
N GLY A 194 -18.79 -0.83 10.27
CA GLY A 194 -19.71 -0.29 11.27
C GLY A 194 -18.94 0.24 12.48
N ASP A 195 -17.97 -0.55 12.97
CA ASP A 195 -17.09 -0.15 14.06
C ASP A 195 -16.19 1.03 13.69
N LEU A 196 -15.75 1.10 12.43
CA LEU A 196 -15.00 2.24 11.91
C LEU A 196 -15.82 3.54 12.00
N LYS A 197 -17.11 3.52 11.64
CA LYS A 197 -18.00 4.69 11.78
C LYS A 197 -18.17 5.14 13.24
N GLN A 198 -18.26 4.18 14.16
CA GLN A 198 -18.27 4.49 15.58
C GLN A 198 -16.95 5.16 16.01
N LEU A 199 -15.82 4.56 15.66
CA LEU A 199 -14.49 5.09 16.01
C LEU A 199 -14.26 6.50 15.45
N VAL A 200 -14.69 6.77 14.21
CA VAL A 200 -14.67 8.12 13.59
C VAL A 200 -15.37 9.13 14.51
N SER A 201 -16.57 8.81 14.96
CA SER A 201 -17.34 9.72 15.83
C SER A 201 -16.65 9.94 17.18
N ASP A 202 -16.12 8.87 17.77
CA ASP A 202 -15.44 8.94 19.07
C ASP A 202 -14.14 9.76 19.00
N ILE A 203 -13.31 9.55 17.99
CA ILE A 203 -12.03 10.26 17.83
C ILE A 203 -12.23 11.72 17.42
N ALA A 204 -13.13 11.99 16.46
CA ALA A 204 -13.39 13.36 16.02
C ALA A 204 -13.89 14.26 17.16
N SER A 205 -14.77 13.74 18.03
CA SER A 205 -15.26 14.47 19.21
C SER A 205 -14.18 14.86 20.22
N ARG A 206 -13.00 14.22 20.13
CA ARG A 206 -11.84 14.42 20.99
C ARG A 206 -10.71 15.23 20.32
N GLY A 207 -10.97 15.72 19.10
CA GLY A 207 -10.03 16.55 18.34
C GLY A 207 -9.05 15.77 17.48
N GLY A 208 -9.28 14.49 17.22
CA GLY A 208 -8.49 13.74 16.24
C GLY A 208 -8.92 14.06 14.80
N ASP A 209 -7.94 14.16 13.91
CA ASP A 209 -8.07 14.63 12.53
C ASP A 209 -8.02 13.50 11.50
N PHE A 210 -7.58 12.30 11.90
CA PHE A 210 -7.63 11.11 11.07
C PHE A 210 -7.81 9.80 11.85
N ILE A 211 -8.19 8.74 11.14
CA ILE A 211 -8.01 7.35 11.57
C ILE A 211 -7.21 6.62 10.49
N GLY A 212 -6.05 6.09 10.89
CA GLY A 212 -5.23 5.22 10.05
C GLY A 212 -5.71 3.79 10.06
N LEU A 213 -5.73 3.18 8.90
CA LEU A 213 -6.15 1.78 8.72
C LEU A 213 -4.95 0.95 8.28
N ASN A 214 -4.94 -0.32 8.68
CA ASN A 214 -4.19 -1.34 7.93
C ASN A 214 -4.69 -1.43 6.48
N PRO A 215 -3.93 -2.10 5.60
CA PRO A 215 -4.42 -2.38 4.26
C PRO A 215 -5.75 -3.14 4.31
N ILE A 216 -6.74 -2.65 3.58
CA ILE A 216 -8.11 -3.23 3.52
C ILE A 216 -8.38 -3.93 2.18
N HIS A 217 -7.31 -4.30 1.49
CA HIS A 217 -7.31 -4.99 0.19
C HIS A 217 -8.05 -6.32 0.25
N SER A 218 -8.61 -6.75 -0.88
CA SER A 218 -9.28 -8.05 -1.00
C SER A 218 -8.31 -9.18 -0.66
N LEU A 219 -8.68 -10.03 0.29
CA LEU A 219 -7.96 -11.24 0.66
C LEU A 219 -8.61 -12.47 0.00
N PHE A 220 -8.71 -13.58 0.72
CA PHE A 220 -9.24 -14.84 0.20
C PHE A 220 -10.44 -15.31 1.04
N PRO A 221 -11.69 -14.98 0.68
CA PRO A 221 -12.86 -15.39 1.46
C PRO A 221 -12.98 -16.92 1.63
N ALA A 222 -12.55 -17.68 0.62
CA ALA A 222 -12.52 -19.15 0.63
C ALA A 222 -11.41 -19.74 1.51
N ASN A 223 -10.31 -18.98 1.74
CA ASN A 223 -9.20 -19.36 2.62
C ASN A 223 -8.96 -18.24 3.66
N PRO A 224 -9.87 -18.08 4.63
CA PRO A 224 -9.91 -16.91 5.51
C PRO A 224 -8.72 -16.82 6.49
N GLU A 225 -7.99 -17.91 6.73
CA GLU A 225 -6.80 -17.88 7.59
C GLU A 225 -5.58 -17.22 6.92
N GLY A 226 -5.60 -17.05 5.59
CA GLY A 226 -4.69 -16.19 4.83
C GLY A 226 -4.97 -14.71 5.11
N ALA A 227 -4.67 -14.29 6.35
CA ALA A 227 -5.19 -13.05 6.94
C ALA A 227 -4.22 -11.85 6.88
N SER A 228 -3.03 -12.00 6.28
CA SER A 228 -2.07 -10.91 6.15
C SER A 228 -2.62 -9.80 5.24
N PRO A 229 -2.79 -8.56 5.73
CA PRO A 229 -3.17 -7.42 4.88
C PRO A 229 -2.15 -7.10 3.78
N TYR A 230 -0.91 -7.58 3.94
CA TYR A 230 0.23 -7.33 3.05
C TYR A 230 0.45 -8.43 2.01
N SER A 231 -0.39 -9.48 2.00
CA SER A 231 -0.40 -10.51 0.96
C SER A 231 -1.79 -10.61 0.31
N PRO A 232 -2.35 -9.50 -0.22
CA PRO A 232 -3.71 -9.49 -0.72
C PRO A 232 -3.87 -10.21 -2.05
N SER A 233 -5.09 -10.69 -2.31
CA SER A 233 -5.50 -11.24 -3.60
C SER A 233 -5.52 -10.16 -4.69
N SER A 234 -5.95 -8.94 -4.33
CA SER A 234 -5.83 -7.75 -5.17
C SER A 234 -5.77 -6.48 -4.33
N ARG A 235 -4.94 -5.52 -4.75
CA ARG A 235 -4.86 -4.18 -4.16
C ARG A 235 -5.90 -3.20 -4.71
N ARG A 236 -6.73 -3.62 -5.67
CA ARG A 236 -7.77 -2.77 -6.28
C ARG A 236 -9.14 -2.92 -5.63
N TRP A 237 -9.36 -4.00 -4.89
CA TRP A 237 -10.63 -4.38 -4.31
C TRP A 237 -10.54 -4.53 -2.80
N LEU A 238 -11.68 -4.62 -2.13
CA LEU A 238 -11.77 -4.53 -0.67
C LEU A 238 -11.98 -5.91 -0.03
N ASN A 239 -11.49 -6.07 1.21
CA ASN A 239 -11.75 -7.24 2.02
C ASN A 239 -13.22 -7.26 2.48
N ILE A 240 -14.01 -8.16 1.90
CA ILE A 240 -15.43 -8.31 2.21
C ILE A 240 -15.71 -8.76 3.66
N MET A 241 -14.69 -9.21 4.40
CA MET A 241 -14.82 -9.52 5.83
C MET A 241 -15.07 -8.28 6.69
N TYR A 242 -14.80 -7.07 6.17
CA TYR A 242 -15.10 -5.81 6.85
C TYR A 242 -16.53 -5.30 6.60
N ILE A 243 -17.37 -6.03 5.86
CA ILE A 243 -18.79 -5.65 5.72
C ILE A 243 -19.49 -5.80 7.08
N ASP A 244 -20.06 -4.73 7.60
CA ASP A 244 -21.05 -4.80 8.67
C ASP A 244 -22.35 -5.35 8.08
N VAL A 245 -22.61 -6.64 8.34
CA VAL A 245 -23.76 -7.36 7.78
C VAL A 245 -25.09 -6.78 8.27
N SER A 246 -25.11 -6.25 9.50
CA SER A 246 -26.35 -5.80 10.14
C SER A 246 -26.84 -4.46 9.58
N SER A 247 -25.94 -3.64 9.04
CA SER A 247 -26.29 -2.37 8.38
C SER A 247 -26.62 -2.50 6.89
N VAL A 248 -26.42 -3.68 6.27
CA VAL A 248 -26.86 -3.91 4.89
C VAL A 248 -28.39 -3.78 4.81
N PRO A 249 -28.96 -2.89 3.98
CA PRO A 249 -30.40 -2.63 3.95
C PRO A 249 -31.28 -3.88 3.79
N GLU A 250 -30.81 -4.83 3.00
CA GLU A 250 -31.49 -6.10 2.74
C GLU A 250 -31.60 -7.01 3.98
N PHE A 251 -30.76 -6.82 5.01
CA PHE A 251 -30.82 -7.60 6.25
C PHE A 251 -32.16 -7.44 6.97
N ALA A 252 -32.65 -6.19 7.09
CA ALA A 252 -33.94 -5.88 7.68
C ALA A 252 -35.14 -6.41 6.84
N LEU A 253 -34.91 -6.74 5.57
CA LEU A 253 -35.93 -7.19 4.62
C LEU A 253 -36.00 -8.71 4.47
N SER A 254 -34.93 -9.43 4.81
CA SER A 254 -34.84 -10.88 4.70
C SER A 254 -35.23 -11.57 6.02
N ALA A 255 -36.44 -12.13 6.05
CA ALA A 255 -36.91 -12.93 7.20
C ALA A 255 -36.03 -14.17 7.45
N GLU A 256 -35.51 -14.79 6.38
CA GLU A 256 -34.60 -15.93 6.49
C GLU A 256 -33.28 -15.53 7.16
N ALA A 257 -32.70 -14.40 6.76
CA ALA A 257 -31.47 -13.88 7.37
C ALA A 257 -31.68 -13.59 8.87
N GLN A 258 -32.79 -12.92 9.22
CA GLN A 258 -33.14 -12.61 10.60
C GLN A 258 -33.36 -13.88 11.43
N GLN A 259 -34.05 -14.88 10.88
CA GLN A 259 -34.24 -16.16 11.55
C GLN A 259 -32.92 -16.92 11.76
N ARG A 260 -32.02 -16.91 10.76
CA ARG A 260 -30.70 -17.54 10.85
C ARG A 260 -29.87 -16.88 11.94
N VAL A 261 -29.75 -15.55 11.92
CA VAL A 261 -29.00 -14.80 12.94
C VAL A 261 -29.63 -14.94 14.31
N GLY A 262 -30.96 -14.91 14.41
CA GLY A 262 -31.68 -15.06 15.69
C GLY A 262 -31.70 -16.48 16.26
N SER A 263 -31.18 -17.48 15.54
CA SER A 263 -31.13 -18.85 16.03
C SER A 263 -30.15 -19.00 17.21
N ALA A 264 -30.47 -19.87 18.16
CA ALA A 264 -29.63 -20.10 19.35
C ALA A 264 -28.22 -20.58 18.97
N GLU A 265 -28.11 -21.43 17.94
CA GLU A 265 -26.84 -21.92 17.42
C GLU A 265 -25.98 -20.76 16.88
N PHE A 266 -26.54 -19.90 16.03
CA PHE A 266 -25.82 -18.77 15.46
C PHE A 266 -25.38 -17.80 16.55
N GLN A 267 -26.26 -17.45 17.49
CA GLN A 267 -25.94 -16.55 18.60
C GLN A 267 -24.83 -17.11 19.51
N GLN A 268 -24.83 -18.41 19.79
CA GLN A 268 -23.77 -19.05 20.57
C GLN A 268 -22.41 -19.00 19.85
N ARG A 269 -22.40 -19.29 18.56
CA ARG A 269 -21.20 -19.21 17.71
C ARG A 269 -20.65 -17.78 17.62
N LEU A 270 -21.53 -16.82 17.36
CA LEU A 270 -21.25 -15.39 17.32
C LEU A 270 -20.64 -14.91 18.64
N GLN A 271 -21.26 -15.25 19.78
CA GLN A 271 -20.75 -14.87 21.10
C GLN A 271 -19.35 -15.44 21.33
N LYS A 272 -19.11 -16.71 20.99
CA LYS A 272 -17.78 -17.34 21.10
C LYS A 272 -16.74 -16.62 20.22
N ALA A 273 -17.10 -16.27 18.99
CA ALA A 273 -16.22 -15.53 18.09
C ALA A 273 -15.87 -14.14 18.62
N ARG A 274 -16.84 -13.45 19.26
CA ARG A 274 -16.66 -12.14 19.90
C ARG A 274 -15.77 -12.22 21.13
N ASP A 275 -16.02 -13.19 22.02
CA ASP A 275 -15.29 -13.37 23.29
C ASP A 275 -13.82 -13.74 23.07
N SER A 276 -13.50 -14.49 22.02
CA SER A 276 -12.13 -14.90 21.69
C SER A 276 -11.16 -13.72 21.65
N HIS A 277 -10.02 -13.85 22.33
CA HIS A 277 -8.91 -12.86 22.32
C HIS A 277 -8.34 -12.63 20.92
N TRP A 278 -8.33 -13.68 20.10
CA TRP A 278 -7.85 -13.68 18.73
C TRP A 278 -9.04 -13.67 17.76
N VAL A 279 -8.92 -12.93 16.65
CA VAL A 279 -9.85 -13.03 15.53
C VAL A 279 -9.81 -14.46 15.01
N ASN A 280 -10.97 -15.12 14.99
CA ASN A 280 -11.14 -16.42 14.38
C ASN A 280 -11.69 -16.20 12.96
N TYR A 281 -10.80 -16.03 11.99
CA TYR A 281 -11.17 -15.67 10.63
C TYR A 281 -12.07 -16.72 9.97
N THR A 282 -11.80 -18.00 10.19
CA THR A 282 -12.66 -19.10 9.72
C THR A 282 -14.09 -18.96 10.25
N GLU A 283 -14.26 -18.76 11.55
CA GLU A 283 -15.60 -18.66 12.16
C GLU A 283 -16.32 -17.39 11.70
N VAL A 284 -15.62 -16.25 11.66
CA VAL A 284 -16.14 -14.97 11.17
C VAL A 284 -16.62 -15.10 9.71
N SER A 285 -15.80 -15.69 8.84
CA SER A 285 -16.13 -15.92 7.44
C SER A 285 -17.35 -16.82 7.30
N GLN A 286 -17.42 -17.93 8.04
CA GLN A 286 -18.58 -18.82 8.04
C GLN A 286 -19.87 -18.12 8.49
N LEU A 287 -19.82 -17.30 9.55
CA LEU A 287 -20.97 -16.54 10.03
C LEU A 287 -21.43 -15.53 8.96
N LYS A 288 -20.53 -14.68 8.45
CA LYS A 288 -20.86 -13.65 7.45
C LYS A 288 -21.34 -14.28 6.13
N MET A 289 -20.63 -15.27 5.60
CA MET A 289 -20.97 -15.95 4.33
C MET A 289 -22.20 -16.85 4.44
N SER A 290 -22.66 -17.21 5.65
CA SER A 290 -23.97 -17.86 5.82
C SER A 290 -25.15 -16.91 5.64
N VAL A 291 -24.94 -15.58 5.67
CA VAL A 291 -26.01 -14.57 5.62
C VAL A 291 -25.92 -13.72 4.35
N LEU A 292 -24.73 -13.31 3.94
CA LEU A 292 -24.52 -12.43 2.77
C LEU A 292 -25.19 -12.92 1.47
N PRO A 293 -25.18 -14.23 1.11
CA PRO A 293 -25.91 -14.73 -0.06
C PRO A 293 -27.44 -14.58 0.05
N LEU A 294 -27.99 -14.64 1.27
CA LEU A 294 -29.43 -14.37 1.50
C LEU A 294 -29.76 -12.91 1.22
N LEU A 295 -28.85 -12.01 1.61
CA LEU A 295 -29.03 -10.57 1.36
C LEU A 295 -28.95 -10.24 -0.12
N PHE A 296 -28.02 -10.85 -0.84
CA PHE A 296 -27.97 -10.73 -2.30
C PHE A 296 -29.22 -11.28 -2.97
N SER A 297 -29.77 -12.41 -2.48
CA SER A 297 -31.01 -12.97 -3.02
C SER A 297 -32.20 -12.00 -2.83
N GLU A 298 -32.28 -11.36 -1.66
CA GLU A 298 -33.29 -10.33 -1.38
C GLU A 298 -33.08 -9.08 -2.26
N PHE A 299 -31.83 -8.62 -2.40
CA PHE A 299 -31.45 -7.53 -3.30
C PHE A 299 -31.87 -7.82 -4.73
N LYS A 300 -31.55 -9.02 -5.23
CA LYS A 300 -31.87 -9.43 -6.60
C LYS A 300 -33.37 -9.39 -6.85
N ALA A 301 -34.16 -10.06 -6.01
CA ALA A 301 -35.61 -10.17 -6.18
C ALA A 301 -36.33 -8.81 -6.04
N ARG A 302 -35.86 -7.92 -5.17
CA ARG A 302 -36.48 -6.62 -4.94
C ARG A 302 -36.01 -5.54 -5.88
N HIS A 303 -34.72 -5.54 -6.20
CA HIS A 303 -34.05 -4.43 -6.86
C HIS A 303 -33.60 -4.81 -8.26
N LEU A 304 -32.77 -5.84 -8.41
CA LEU A 304 -32.12 -6.17 -9.69
C LEU A 304 -33.15 -6.62 -10.74
N ASP A 305 -34.01 -7.58 -10.40
CA ASP A 305 -35.04 -8.12 -11.29
C ASP A 305 -36.11 -7.08 -11.65
N LYS A 306 -36.25 -6.04 -10.83
CA LYS A 306 -37.21 -4.94 -11.00
C LYS A 306 -36.59 -3.65 -11.54
N ASN A 307 -35.28 -3.63 -11.79
CA ASN A 307 -34.51 -2.49 -12.26
C ASN A 307 -34.77 -1.18 -11.47
N THR A 308 -34.78 -1.27 -10.13
CA THR A 308 -34.96 -0.10 -9.25
C THR A 308 -33.72 0.81 -9.23
N ASP A 309 -33.82 1.98 -8.60
CA ASP A 309 -32.69 2.93 -8.48
C ASP A 309 -31.47 2.31 -7.78
N ARG A 310 -31.69 1.47 -6.76
CA ARG A 310 -30.63 0.74 -6.07
C ARG A 310 -29.95 -0.29 -6.98
N ALA A 311 -30.69 -0.91 -7.89
CA ALA A 311 -30.11 -1.80 -8.89
C ALA A 311 -29.31 -1.03 -9.94
N ARG A 312 -29.79 0.14 -10.37
CA ARG A 312 -29.04 1.02 -11.27
C ARG A 312 -27.72 1.48 -10.63
N ALA A 313 -27.73 1.86 -9.35
CA ALA A 313 -26.51 2.20 -8.62
C ALA A 313 -25.49 1.04 -8.56
N PHE A 314 -25.96 -0.20 -8.33
CA PHE A 314 -25.12 -1.38 -8.39
C PHE A 314 -24.58 -1.65 -9.80
N LEU A 315 -25.42 -1.57 -10.83
CA LEU A 315 -24.99 -1.77 -12.22
C LEU A 315 -24.00 -0.69 -12.68
N ASP A 316 -24.18 0.56 -12.26
CA ASP A 316 -23.21 1.64 -12.49
C ASP A 316 -21.86 1.35 -11.80
N PHE A 317 -21.89 0.76 -10.59
CA PHE A 317 -20.67 0.30 -9.92
C PHE A 317 -19.99 -0.83 -10.71
N VAL A 318 -20.77 -1.79 -11.21
CA VAL A 318 -20.25 -2.89 -12.04
C VAL A 318 -19.63 -2.37 -13.33
N GLU A 319 -20.30 -1.46 -14.03
CA GLU A 319 -19.79 -0.84 -15.26
C GLU A 319 -18.49 -0.06 -15.01
N LYS A 320 -18.43 0.74 -13.94
CA LYS A 320 -17.21 1.47 -13.55
C LYS A 320 -16.08 0.56 -13.09
N GLY A 321 -16.40 -0.57 -12.47
CA GLY A 321 -15.43 -1.58 -12.04
C GLY A 321 -14.82 -2.37 -13.20
N GLY A 322 -15.58 -2.54 -14.30
CA GLY A 322 -15.15 -3.15 -15.54
C GLY A 322 -14.53 -4.54 -15.35
N ASP A 323 -13.57 -4.87 -16.22
CA ASP A 323 -12.91 -6.18 -16.22
C ASP A 323 -12.21 -6.48 -14.89
N SER A 324 -11.63 -5.46 -14.25
CA SER A 324 -10.97 -5.63 -12.95
C SER A 324 -11.92 -6.16 -11.88
N LEU A 325 -13.19 -5.73 -11.87
CA LEU A 325 -14.20 -6.21 -10.92
C LEU A 325 -14.64 -7.63 -11.28
N LEU A 326 -14.80 -7.89 -12.57
CA LEU A 326 -15.13 -9.23 -13.06
C LEU A 326 -14.03 -10.23 -12.69
N HIS A 327 -12.75 -9.86 -12.82
CA HIS A 327 -11.61 -10.70 -12.43
C HIS A 327 -11.69 -11.09 -10.95
N GLN A 328 -11.91 -10.12 -10.06
CA GLN A 328 -12.04 -10.36 -8.62
C GLN A 328 -13.24 -11.25 -8.29
N ALA A 329 -14.42 -10.89 -8.80
CA ALA A 329 -15.65 -11.59 -8.47
C ALA A 329 -15.70 -13.01 -9.04
N ALA A 330 -15.17 -13.21 -10.25
CA ALA A 330 -15.03 -14.53 -10.85
C ALA A 330 -14.01 -15.40 -10.11
N PHE A 331 -12.88 -14.82 -9.71
CA PHE A 331 -11.88 -15.51 -8.91
C PHE A 331 -12.46 -15.97 -7.57
N ASP A 332 -13.10 -15.10 -6.81
CA ASP A 332 -13.66 -15.46 -5.50
C ASP A 332 -14.77 -16.51 -5.61
N ALA A 333 -15.64 -16.40 -6.63
CA ALA A 333 -16.67 -17.40 -6.89
C ALA A 333 -16.08 -18.77 -7.21
N LEU A 334 -15.12 -18.82 -8.15
CA LEU A 334 -14.48 -20.05 -8.57
C LEU A 334 -13.64 -20.67 -7.45
N HIS A 335 -12.89 -19.84 -6.71
CA HIS A 335 -12.08 -20.27 -5.59
C HIS A 335 -12.95 -20.87 -4.48
N ALA A 336 -14.09 -20.25 -4.15
CA ALA A 336 -15.02 -20.80 -3.16
C ALA A 336 -15.54 -22.19 -3.55
N ASP A 337 -15.85 -22.41 -4.83
CA ASP A 337 -16.31 -23.71 -5.33
C ASP A 337 -15.21 -24.76 -5.33
N LEU A 338 -14.03 -24.43 -5.85
CA LEU A 338 -12.89 -25.36 -5.90
C LEU A 338 -12.41 -25.72 -4.50
N HIS A 339 -12.34 -24.76 -3.59
CA HIS A 339 -11.91 -24.99 -2.21
C HIS A 339 -12.93 -25.83 -1.42
N ALA A 340 -14.24 -25.69 -1.72
CA ALA A 340 -15.27 -26.55 -1.12
C ALA A 340 -15.17 -28.01 -1.61
N GLU A 341 -14.68 -28.24 -2.82
CA GLU A 341 -14.39 -29.58 -3.35
C GLU A 341 -13.08 -30.16 -2.81
N ASP A 342 -12.03 -29.34 -2.71
CA ASP A 342 -10.70 -29.72 -2.23
C ASP A 342 -10.02 -28.55 -1.51
N ALA A 343 -9.79 -28.69 -0.21
CA ALA A 343 -9.14 -27.68 0.63
C ALA A 343 -7.69 -27.38 0.20
N ASN A 344 -7.06 -28.20 -0.65
CA ASN A 344 -5.75 -27.90 -1.23
C ASN A 344 -5.80 -26.85 -2.35
N MET A 345 -6.98 -26.39 -2.77
CA MET A 345 -7.16 -25.35 -3.78
C MET A 345 -6.95 -23.96 -3.18
N TRP A 346 -5.74 -23.67 -2.70
CA TRP A 346 -5.40 -22.42 -1.99
C TRP A 346 -5.35 -21.17 -2.87
N GLY A 347 -5.29 -21.33 -4.20
CA GLY A 347 -5.26 -20.25 -5.17
C GLY A 347 -5.04 -20.75 -6.60
N TRP A 348 -5.00 -19.84 -7.58
CA TRP A 348 -5.00 -20.22 -8.99
C TRP A 348 -3.83 -21.11 -9.46
N PRO A 349 -2.60 -21.06 -8.89
CA PRO A 349 -1.50 -21.92 -9.35
C PRO A 349 -1.80 -23.42 -9.25
N VAL A 350 -2.68 -23.81 -8.30
CA VAL A 350 -3.08 -25.20 -8.08
C VAL A 350 -4.47 -25.53 -8.63
N PHE A 351 -5.19 -24.56 -9.20
CA PHE A 351 -6.46 -24.84 -9.87
C PHE A 351 -6.27 -25.80 -11.05
N PRO A 352 -7.31 -26.56 -11.43
CA PRO A 352 -7.30 -27.35 -12.66
C PRO A 352 -6.89 -26.51 -13.87
N GLU A 353 -6.16 -27.11 -14.82
CA GLU A 353 -5.58 -26.39 -15.98
C GLU A 353 -6.60 -25.54 -16.75
N LYS A 354 -7.85 -26.05 -16.90
CA LYS A 354 -8.96 -25.35 -17.55
C LYS A 354 -9.40 -24.03 -16.87
N TYR A 355 -8.92 -23.78 -15.65
CA TYR A 355 -9.25 -22.64 -14.78
C TYR A 355 -8.03 -21.81 -14.40
N ARG A 356 -6.83 -22.16 -14.88
CA ARG A 356 -5.56 -21.61 -14.39
C ARG A 356 -5.32 -20.15 -14.80
N THR A 357 -6.03 -19.66 -15.81
CA THR A 357 -6.02 -18.26 -16.22
C THR A 357 -7.44 -17.74 -16.38
N PHE A 358 -7.60 -16.42 -16.28
CA PHE A 358 -8.88 -15.77 -16.51
C PHE A 358 -9.45 -16.08 -17.91
N ASP A 359 -8.63 -15.98 -18.96
CA ASP A 359 -9.08 -16.17 -20.35
C ASP A 359 -9.30 -17.63 -20.76
N ALA A 360 -8.99 -18.60 -19.90
CA ALA A 360 -9.20 -20.01 -20.21
C ALA A 360 -10.68 -20.27 -20.54
N ALA A 361 -10.94 -21.05 -21.59
CA ALA A 361 -12.31 -21.33 -22.03
C ALA A 361 -13.17 -21.98 -20.93
N GLY A 362 -12.55 -22.74 -20.02
CA GLY A 362 -13.21 -23.30 -18.84
C GLY A 362 -13.67 -22.21 -17.88
N THR A 363 -12.81 -21.24 -17.58
CA THR A 363 -13.13 -20.08 -16.74
C THR A 363 -14.27 -19.26 -17.33
N GLN A 364 -14.19 -18.90 -18.61
CA GLN A 364 -15.22 -18.10 -19.28
C GLN A 364 -16.57 -18.84 -19.32
N LYS A 365 -16.54 -20.16 -19.50
CA LYS A 365 -17.74 -20.99 -19.37
C LYS A 365 -18.28 -21.00 -17.94
N TYR A 366 -17.43 -21.13 -16.93
CA TYR A 366 -17.84 -21.06 -15.52
C TYR A 366 -18.54 -19.74 -15.20
N ILE A 367 -17.97 -18.60 -15.62
CA ILE A 367 -18.55 -17.26 -15.42
C ILE A 367 -19.94 -17.19 -16.05
N LYS A 368 -20.09 -17.67 -17.29
CA LYS A 368 -21.37 -17.69 -17.99
C LYS A 368 -22.41 -18.58 -17.33
N ASP A 369 -22.00 -19.75 -16.83
CA ASP A 369 -22.91 -20.72 -16.21
C ASP A 369 -23.26 -20.34 -14.75
N ASN A 370 -22.47 -19.49 -14.08
CA ASN A 370 -22.59 -19.13 -12.67
C ASN A 370 -22.76 -17.61 -12.43
N GLN A 371 -23.48 -16.92 -13.31
CA GLN A 371 -23.64 -15.46 -13.26
C GLN A 371 -24.11 -14.93 -11.90
N ASP A 372 -25.06 -15.59 -11.25
CA ASP A 372 -25.57 -15.17 -9.94
C ASP A 372 -24.48 -15.23 -8.85
N ARG A 373 -23.56 -16.20 -8.92
CA ARG A 373 -22.45 -16.30 -7.97
C ARG A 373 -21.42 -15.22 -8.21
N VAL A 374 -21.10 -14.92 -9.47
CA VAL A 374 -20.21 -13.80 -9.82
C VAL A 374 -20.84 -12.48 -9.39
N HIS A 375 -22.13 -12.27 -9.65
CA HIS A 375 -22.85 -11.07 -9.22
C HIS A 375 -22.94 -10.94 -7.69
N LEU A 376 -23.02 -12.05 -6.95
CA LEU A 376 -22.91 -12.01 -5.49
C LEU A 376 -21.60 -11.35 -5.07
N TYR A 377 -20.44 -11.79 -5.57
CA TYR A 377 -19.16 -11.19 -5.18
C TYR A 377 -19.00 -9.75 -5.67
N MET A 378 -19.55 -9.40 -6.85
CA MET A 378 -19.64 -8.00 -7.28
C MET A 378 -20.47 -7.15 -6.32
N TYR A 379 -21.60 -7.68 -5.86
CA TYR A 379 -22.47 -7.03 -4.88
C TYR A 379 -21.75 -6.85 -3.55
N LEU A 380 -20.97 -7.84 -3.08
CA LEU A 380 -20.20 -7.69 -1.85
C LEU A 380 -19.12 -6.61 -1.96
N GLN A 381 -18.43 -6.49 -3.09
CA GLN A 381 -17.50 -5.38 -3.34
C GLN A 381 -18.22 -4.02 -3.35
N TRP A 382 -19.43 -3.95 -3.93
CA TRP A 382 -20.24 -2.74 -3.92
C TRP A 382 -20.66 -2.33 -2.49
N ILE A 383 -21.09 -3.28 -1.67
CA ILE A 383 -21.45 -3.03 -0.27
C ILE A 383 -20.22 -2.58 0.54
N ALA A 384 -19.07 -3.22 0.34
CA ALA A 384 -17.83 -2.81 0.99
C ALA A 384 -17.41 -1.38 0.60
N ASP A 385 -17.50 -1.02 -0.70
CA ASP A 385 -17.21 0.33 -1.21
C ASP A 385 -18.15 1.39 -0.61
N ASP A 386 -19.45 1.08 -0.52
CA ASP A 386 -20.45 1.99 0.05
C ASP A 386 -20.21 2.22 1.55
N GLN A 387 -19.91 1.16 2.32
CA GLN A 387 -19.69 1.30 3.76
C GLN A 387 -18.40 2.07 4.11
N ILE A 388 -17.31 1.91 3.36
CA ILE A 388 -16.11 2.74 3.59
C ILE A 388 -16.34 4.19 3.15
N LYS A 389 -17.07 4.41 2.05
CA LYS A 389 -17.48 5.74 1.62
C LYS A 389 -18.30 6.45 2.69
N GLU A 390 -19.24 5.76 3.33
CA GLU A 390 -20.01 6.31 4.45
C GLU A 390 -19.10 6.68 5.64
N ALA A 391 -18.08 5.88 5.95
CA ALA A 391 -17.14 6.17 7.02
C ALA A 391 -16.30 7.42 6.74
N GLN A 392 -15.82 7.61 5.51
CA GLN A 392 -15.11 8.83 5.11
C GLN A 392 -16.04 10.05 5.15
N ALA A 393 -17.25 9.94 4.60
CA ALA A 393 -18.22 11.03 4.61
C ALA A 393 -18.59 11.47 6.04
N LEU A 394 -18.72 10.51 6.96
CA LEU A 394 -18.93 10.79 8.38
C LEU A 394 -17.73 11.53 8.99
N ALA A 395 -16.50 11.13 8.64
CA ALA A 395 -15.29 11.78 9.15
C ALA A 395 -15.22 13.26 8.72
N GLU A 396 -15.54 13.53 7.45
CA GLU A 396 -15.65 14.88 6.90
C GLU A 396 -16.79 15.68 7.59
N GLU A 397 -17.96 15.07 7.79
CA GLU A 397 -19.10 15.71 8.50
C GLU A 397 -18.71 16.09 9.94
N LYS A 398 -17.90 15.26 10.60
CA LYS A 398 -17.40 15.52 11.96
C LYS A 398 -16.24 16.51 12.00
N GLY A 399 -15.78 17.02 10.85
CA GLY A 399 -14.76 18.05 10.75
C GLY A 399 -13.33 17.55 10.87
N MET A 400 -13.09 16.24 10.67
CA MET A 400 -11.74 15.70 10.60
C MET A 400 -11.03 16.25 9.36
N ALA A 401 -9.85 16.85 9.53
CA ALA A 401 -9.14 17.50 8.42
C ALA A 401 -8.75 16.51 7.30
N VAL A 402 -8.40 15.27 7.67
CA VAL A 402 -8.00 14.20 6.73
C VAL A 402 -9.07 13.11 6.66
N GLY A 403 -9.70 12.76 7.79
CA GLY A 403 -10.68 11.69 7.87
C GLY A 403 -10.01 10.30 7.85
N LEU A 404 -10.27 9.48 6.85
CA LEU A 404 -9.62 8.17 6.73
C LEU A 404 -8.24 8.30 6.10
N TYR A 405 -7.31 7.54 6.67
CA TYR A 405 -5.96 7.33 6.19
C TYR A 405 -5.82 5.84 5.81
N ARG A 406 -5.76 5.56 4.50
CA ARG A 406 -5.63 4.19 3.95
C ARG A 406 -4.18 3.79 3.80
N ASP A 407 -3.94 2.49 3.68
CA ASP A 407 -2.61 1.90 3.55
C ASP A 407 -2.51 1.00 2.30
N LEU A 408 -1.56 1.34 1.41
CA LEU A 408 -1.27 0.61 0.19
C LEU A 408 -0.09 -0.34 0.42
N ALA A 409 -0.39 -1.64 0.45
CA ALA A 409 0.61 -2.69 0.50
C ALA A 409 1.52 -2.68 -0.74
N VAL A 410 2.79 -3.04 -0.54
CA VAL A 410 3.82 -3.04 -1.58
C VAL A 410 3.52 -3.95 -2.78
N GLY A 411 2.77 -5.04 -2.57
CA GLY A 411 2.50 -6.04 -3.61
C GLY A 411 1.22 -6.85 -3.38
N VAL A 412 1.05 -7.90 -4.19
CA VAL A 412 -0.07 -8.86 -4.15
C VAL A 412 0.46 -10.26 -3.97
N ALA A 413 -0.35 -11.20 -3.48
CA ALA A 413 0.01 -12.60 -3.46
C ALA A 413 0.19 -13.16 -4.87
N ASP A 414 1.13 -14.09 -5.06
CA ASP A 414 1.40 -14.77 -6.33
C ASP A 414 0.29 -15.75 -6.78
N SER A 415 -0.82 -15.76 -6.04
CA SER A 415 -1.95 -16.68 -6.18
C SER A 415 -3.33 -15.99 -6.09
N GLY A 416 -3.33 -14.65 -6.05
CA GLY A 416 -4.52 -13.80 -6.01
C GLY A 416 -5.22 -13.60 -7.34
N SER A 417 -6.36 -12.92 -7.31
CA SER A 417 -7.11 -12.55 -8.51
C SER A 417 -6.34 -11.58 -9.41
N GLU A 418 -5.50 -10.70 -8.84
CA GLU A 418 -4.69 -9.75 -9.60
C GLU A 418 -3.62 -10.46 -10.43
N THR A 419 -2.99 -11.52 -9.89
CA THR A 419 -2.00 -12.33 -10.63
C THR A 419 -2.66 -13.35 -11.57
N TRP A 420 -3.86 -13.84 -11.24
CA TRP A 420 -4.61 -14.77 -12.09
C TRP A 420 -5.06 -14.18 -13.43
N ALA A 421 -5.34 -12.87 -13.43
CA ALA A 421 -5.81 -12.12 -14.58
C ALA A 421 -4.79 -11.07 -15.05
N ASP A 422 -3.51 -11.23 -14.68
CA ASP A 422 -2.46 -10.32 -15.13
C ASP A 422 -2.10 -10.57 -16.60
N GLU A 423 -2.03 -9.49 -17.38
CA GLU A 423 -1.65 -9.51 -18.79
C GLU A 423 -0.16 -9.16 -19.00
N GLY A 424 0.69 -9.45 -18.00
CA GLY A 424 2.13 -9.23 -18.04
C GLY A 424 2.61 -7.95 -17.35
N ASN A 425 1.79 -7.31 -16.51
CA ASN A 425 2.24 -6.19 -15.68
C ASN A 425 3.12 -6.66 -14.53
N LEU A 426 2.99 -7.92 -14.10
CA LEU A 426 3.72 -8.51 -12.99
C LEU A 426 4.78 -9.51 -13.47
N VAL A 427 5.90 -9.60 -12.76
CA VAL A 427 6.96 -10.59 -13.04
C VAL A 427 6.84 -11.75 -12.07
N LEU A 428 6.08 -12.78 -12.47
CA LEU A 428 5.76 -13.93 -11.60
C LEU A 428 6.96 -14.83 -11.25
N ASP A 429 8.07 -14.72 -11.99
CA ASP A 429 9.32 -15.45 -11.75
C ASP A 429 10.28 -14.73 -10.78
N ALA A 430 9.85 -13.60 -10.21
CA ALA A 430 10.56 -12.87 -9.17
C ALA A 430 9.64 -12.63 -7.97
N SER A 431 10.26 -12.38 -6.82
CA SER A 431 9.59 -12.01 -5.58
C SER A 431 10.24 -10.77 -5.00
N ILE A 432 9.44 -9.87 -4.44
CA ILE A 432 9.92 -8.73 -3.66
C ILE A 432 10.33 -9.21 -2.26
N GLY A 433 11.35 -8.58 -1.71
CA GLY A 433 11.74 -8.76 -0.33
C GLY A 433 12.60 -7.62 0.19
N ALA A 434 13.46 -7.94 1.15
CA ALA A 434 14.48 -7.07 1.68
C ALA A 434 15.83 -7.81 1.76
N PRO A 435 16.97 -7.13 1.53
CA PRO A 435 18.28 -7.73 1.76
C PRO A 435 18.49 -8.02 3.25
N PRO A 436 19.51 -8.83 3.61
CA PRO A 436 19.91 -9.03 5.01
C PRO A 436 20.14 -7.72 5.78
N ASP A 437 19.57 -7.63 6.99
CA ASP A 437 19.72 -6.47 7.89
C ASP A 437 20.06 -6.86 9.34
N ILE A 438 20.22 -5.87 10.22
CA ILE A 438 20.66 -6.04 11.61
C ILE A 438 19.64 -6.84 12.46
N LEU A 439 18.34 -6.63 12.24
CA LEU A 439 17.26 -7.26 12.99
C LEU A 439 16.81 -8.58 12.34
N GLY A 440 16.96 -8.70 11.02
CA GLY A 440 16.67 -9.84 10.17
C GLY A 440 17.90 -10.25 9.35
N PRO A 441 18.89 -10.96 9.94
CA PRO A 441 20.15 -11.31 9.28
C PRO A 441 20.00 -12.28 8.10
N LEU A 442 18.83 -12.90 7.92
CA LEU A 442 18.52 -13.76 6.79
C LEU A 442 17.91 -13.01 5.60
N GLY A 443 17.63 -11.71 5.76
CA GLY A 443 16.78 -10.94 4.86
C GLY A 443 15.33 -11.43 4.91
N GLN A 444 14.50 -10.86 4.04
CA GLN A 444 13.07 -11.19 3.98
C GLN A 444 12.67 -11.48 2.54
N ASN A 445 11.88 -12.53 2.32
CA ASN A 445 11.23 -12.79 1.04
C ASN A 445 9.72 -12.73 1.28
N TRP A 446 9.05 -11.73 0.70
CA TRP A 446 7.64 -11.47 0.97
C TRP A 446 6.69 -12.28 0.07
N GLY A 447 7.21 -12.98 -0.93
CA GLY A 447 6.41 -13.81 -1.84
C GLY A 447 5.51 -13.02 -2.80
N LEU A 448 5.86 -11.76 -3.10
CA LEU A 448 5.03 -10.84 -3.87
C LEU A 448 5.68 -10.58 -5.25
N PRO A 449 5.01 -10.86 -6.38
CA PRO A 449 5.58 -10.57 -7.68
C PRO A 449 5.62 -9.05 -7.93
N PRO A 450 6.74 -8.50 -8.41
CA PRO A 450 6.88 -7.08 -8.65
C PRO A 450 6.24 -6.62 -9.97
N LEU A 451 5.92 -5.32 -10.06
CA LEU A 451 5.54 -4.68 -11.32
C LEU A 451 6.73 -4.67 -12.29
N ASN A 452 6.46 -4.85 -13.58
CA ASN A 452 7.48 -4.79 -14.61
C ASN A 452 7.69 -3.32 -15.05
N PRO A 453 8.85 -2.68 -14.74
CA PRO A 453 9.06 -1.27 -15.07
C PRO A 453 9.01 -0.97 -16.57
N GLN A 454 9.43 -1.93 -17.42
CA GLN A 454 9.38 -1.77 -18.88
C GLN A 454 7.93 -1.76 -19.39
N VAL A 455 7.07 -2.58 -18.79
CA VAL A 455 5.65 -2.63 -19.15
C VAL A 455 4.92 -1.39 -18.64
N LEU A 456 5.29 -0.89 -17.46
CA LEU A 456 4.78 0.40 -16.96
C LEU A 456 5.06 1.52 -17.96
N GLU A 457 6.31 1.73 -18.38
CA GLU A 457 6.65 2.74 -19.38
C GLU A 457 5.92 2.50 -20.72
N ALA A 458 5.89 1.25 -21.21
CA ALA A 458 5.27 0.89 -22.48
C ALA A 458 3.74 1.09 -22.52
N THR A 459 3.07 1.00 -21.38
CA THR A 459 1.60 1.15 -21.24
C THR A 459 1.19 2.52 -20.73
N GLY A 460 2.13 3.47 -20.59
CA GLY A 460 1.84 4.79 -20.02
C GLY A 460 1.41 4.74 -18.55
N TYR A 461 1.98 3.80 -17.79
CA TYR A 461 1.78 3.59 -16.36
C TYR A 461 0.37 3.20 -15.94
N ASP A 462 -0.46 2.68 -16.87
CA ASP A 462 -1.87 2.38 -16.65
C ASP A 462 -2.12 1.52 -15.39
N ALA A 463 -1.32 0.47 -15.18
CA ALA A 463 -1.46 -0.41 -14.02
C ALA A 463 -1.25 0.34 -12.69
N TYR A 464 -0.28 1.24 -12.62
CA TYR A 464 0.04 2.06 -11.45
C TYR A 464 -1.02 3.16 -11.23
N ILE A 465 -1.48 3.82 -12.29
CA ILE A 465 -2.55 4.82 -12.21
C ILE A 465 -3.85 4.19 -11.65
N LYS A 466 -4.24 3.02 -12.17
CA LYS A 466 -5.41 2.28 -11.68
C LYS A 466 -5.26 1.86 -10.21
N LEU A 467 -4.04 1.49 -9.80
CA LEU A 467 -3.73 1.14 -8.41
C LEU A 467 -3.93 2.35 -7.48
N LEU A 468 -3.40 3.52 -7.83
CA LEU A 468 -3.56 4.75 -7.05
C LEU A 468 -5.03 5.16 -6.95
N ARG A 469 -5.76 5.17 -8.08
CA ARG A 469 -7.20 5.49 -8.12
C ARG A 469 -8.04 4.58 -7.24
N ALA A 470 -7.71 3.29 -7.15
CA ALA A 470 -8.43 2.37 -6.29
C ALA A 470 -8.18 2.66 -4.79
N ASN A 471 -7.01 3.21 -4.46
CA ASN A 471 -6.53 3.39 -3.10
C ASN A 471 -6.70 4.80 -2.53
N MET A 472 -6.86 5.80 -3.39
CA MET A 472 -7.17 7.18 -2.99
C MET A 472 -8.67 7.48 -2.97
N LYS A 473 -9.53 6.52 -3.33
CA LYS A 473 -10.97 6.64 -3.11
C LYS A 473 -11.31 6.52 -1.64
N HIS A 474 -12.26 7.35 -1.21
CA HIS A 474 -12.88 7.32 0.11
C HIS A 474 -11.86 7.47 1.26
N CYS A 475 -10.84 8.31 1.08
CA CYS A 475 -9.88 8.67 2.13
C CYS A 475 -9.25 10.03 1.84
N GLY A 476 -8.82 10.75 2.88
CA GLY A 476 -8.05 11.98 2.74
C GLY A 476 -6.54 11.75 2.74
N ALA A 477 -6.06 10.56 3.12
CA ALA A 477 -4.65 10.23 3.07
C ALA A 477 -4.38 8.80 2.61
N LEU A 478 -3.21 8.59 2.00
CA LEU A 478 -2.70 7.28 1.59
C LEU A 478 -1.27 7.07 2.10
N ARG A 479 -1.05 5.99 2.85
CA ARG A 479 0.28 5.43 3.13
C ARG A 479 0.70 4.63 1.91
N ILE A 480 1.92 4.83 1.46
CA ILE A 480 2.60 3.89 0.57
C ILE A 480 3.58 3.11 1.44
N ASP A 481 3.26 1.86 1.68
CA ASP A 481 4.14 0.92 2.35
C ASP A 481 5.39 0.68 1.51
N HIS A 482 6.56 0.70 2.15
CA HIS A 482 7.85 0.63 1.49
C HIS A 482 7.97 1.60 0.30
N VAL A 483 7.87 2.91 0.56
CA VAL A 483 7.84 3.94 -0.50
C VAL A 483 9.10 3.93 -1.39
N LEU A 484 10.20 3.36 -0.87
CA LEU A 484 11.42 3.10 -1.61
C LEU A 484 11.16 2.26 -2.88
N GLY A 485 10.09 1.48 -2.93
CA GLY A 485 9.66 0.72 -4.10
C GLY A 485 9.37 1.58 -5.34
N LEU A 486 9.13 2.89 -5.18
CA LEU A 486 9.04 3.83 -6.30
C LEU A 486 10.40 4.10 -6.97
N LEU A 487 11.50 3.93 -6.21
CA LEU A 487 12.87 4.05 -6.70
C LEU A 487 13.46 2.68 -7.06
N ARG A 488 13.38 1.72 -6.13
CA ARG A 488 13.97 0.40 -6.30
C ARG A 488 13.30 -0.64 -5.40
N LEU A 489 13.27 -1.88 -5.87
CA LEU A 489 12.84 -3.03 -5.08
C LEU A 489 13.92 -4.10 -5.06
N TRP A 490 14.07 -4.78 -3.93
CA TRP A 490 14.92 -5.96 -3.83
C TRP A 490 14.20 -7.15 -4.45
N TRP A 491 14.67 -7.56 -5.63
CA TRP A 491 14.12 -8.68 -6.39
C TRP A 491 14.89 -9.96 -6.08
N ILE A 492 14.16 -11.00 -5.74
CA ILE A 492 14.67 -12.34 -5.46
C ILE A 492 14.13 -13.26 -6.56
N PRO A 493 14.98 -14.03 -7.27
CA PRO A 493 14.48 -15.05 -8.20
C PRO A 493 13.55 -16.03 -7.49
N LYS A 494 12.43 -16.40 -8.13
CA LYS A 494 11.46 -17.32 -7.50
C LYS A 494 12.11 -18.62 -7.05
N GLY A 495 11.79 -19.03 -5.82
CA GLY A 495 12.35 -20.22 -5.17
C GLY A 495 13.67 -20.00 -4.43
N GLU A 496 14.29 -18.81 -4.52
CA GLU A 496 15.54 -18.50 -3.83
C GLU A 496 15.35 -17.79 -2.48
N LYS A 497 16.45 -17.76 -1.71
CA LYS A 497 16.54 -17.05 -0.43
C LYS A 497 16.73 -15.55 -0.65
N ALA A 498 16.35 -14.75 0.36
CA ALA A 498 16.49 -13.30 0.30
C ALA A 498 17.94 -12.81 0.12
N THR A 499 18.94 -13.61 0.51
CA THR A 499 20.37 -13.35 0.27
C THR A 499 20.76 -13.35 -1.21
N GLU A 500 19.96 -13.98 -2.08
CA GLU A 500 20.24 -14.15 -3.51
C GLU A 500 19.48 -13.13 -4.39
N GLY A 501 19.16 -11.96 -3.82
CA GLY A 501 18.47 -10.89 -4.55
C GLY A 501 19.38 -9.79 -5.09
N ALA A 502 18.75 -8.83 -5.76
CA ALA A 502 19.38 -7.62 -6.27
C ALA A 502 18.37 -6.47 -6.37
N TYR A 503 18.84 -5.22 -6.29
CA TYR A 503 17.97 -4.06 -6.52
C TYR A 503 17.66 -3.88 -8.01
N LEU A 504 16.38 -3.81 -8.35
CA LEU A 504 15.89 -3.31 -9.64
C LEU A 504 15.34 -1.90 -9.47
N TYR A 505 15.79 -0.95 -10.30
CA TYR A 505 15.35 0.44 -10.24
C TYR A 505 14.15 0.73 -11.15
N TYR A 506 13.27 1.59 -10.66
CA TYR A 506 12.03 2.05 -11.27
C TYR A 506 12.18 3.51 -11.72
N PRO A 507 11.36 3.97 -12.68
CA PRO A 507 11.33 5.37 -13.13
C PRO A 507 10.69 6.29 -12.07
N VAL A 508 11.43 6.55 -10.99
CA VAL A 508 10.95 7.26 -9.79
C VAL A 508 10.34 8.63 -10.09
N GLU A 509 10.95 9.39 -11.01
CA GLU A 509 10.51 10.74 -11.36
C GLU A 509 9.10 10.73 -11.96
N ASP A 510 8.85 9.84 -12.92
CA ASP A 510 7.55 9.65 -13.56
C ASP A 510 6.51 9.12 -12.57
N MET A 511 6.89 8.12 -11.76
CA MET A 511 5.99 7.52 -10.78
C MET A 511 5.57 8.53 -9.70
N LEU A 512 6.47 9.41 -9.25
CA LEU A 512 6.14 10.47 -8.30
C LEU A 512 5.30 11.59 -8.93
N ALA A 513 5.58 11.96 -10.18
CA ALA A 513 4.78 12.93 -10.91
C ALA A 513 3.33 12.43 -11.08
N ILE A 514 3.15 11.16 -11.44
CA ILE A 514 1.83 10.51 -11.56
C ILE A 514 1.15 10.39 -10.18
N LEU A 515 1.92 10.05 -9.14
CA LEU A 515 1.42 10.03 -7.76
C LEU A 515 0.87 11.40 -7.34
N ALA A 516 1.60 12.48 -7.63
CA ALA A 516 1.17 13.83 -7.35
C ALA A 516 -0.12 14.18 -8.12
N LEU A 517 -0.22 13.79 -9.39
CA LEU A 517 -1.42 14.01 -10.19
C LEU A 517 -2.65 13.31 -9.57
N GLU A 518 -2.55 12.02 -9.27
CA GLU A 518 -3.67 11.26 -8.69
C GLU A 518 -3.99 11.73 -7.26
N SER A 519 -3.00 12.14 -6.49
CA SER A 519 -3.15 12.76 -5.17
C SER A 519 -4.00 14.04 -5.23
N HIS A 520 -3.75 14.94 -6.18
CA HIS A 520 -4.58 16.14 -6.38
C HIS A 520 -6.00 15.81 -6.85
N ARG A 521 -6.15 14.85 -7.76
CA ARG A 521 -7.47 14.45 -8.27
C ARG A 521 -8.40 13.87 -7.20
N HIS A 522 -7.82 13.27 -6.16
CA HIS A 522 -8.56 12.68 -5.05
C HIS A 522 -8.49 13.50 -3.76
N GLN A 523 -7.83 14.67 -3.77
CA GLN A 523 -7.59 15.48 -2.57
C GLN A 523 -6.99 14.64 -1.42
N CYS A 524 -6.05 13.77 -1.78
CA CYS A 524 -5.51 12.73 -0.92
C CYS A 524 -4.02 12.99 -0.65
N SER A 525 -3.65 13.33 0.59
CA SER A 525 -2.25 13.53 0.97
C SER A 525 -1.49 12.20 1.02
N VAL A 526 -0.19 12.21 0.72
CA VAL A 526 0.60 10.98 0.66
C VAL A 526 1.62 10.93 1.79
N ILE A 527 1.65 9.79 2.49
CA ILE A 527 2.67 9.45 3.48
C ILE A 527 3.49 8.27 2.92
N GLY A 528 4.78 8.45 2.76
CA GLY A 528 5.70 7.40 2.35
C GLY A 528 6.32 6.77 3.59
N GLU A 529 6.17 5.45 3.75
CA GLU A 529 6.96 4.73 4.74
C GLU A 529 8.39 4.58 4.22
N ASP A 530 9.30 5.38 4.80
CA ASP A 530 10.71 5.48 4.45
C ASP A 530 11.61 4.98 5.59
N LEU A 531 11.31 3.81 6.15
CA LEU A 531 12.16 3.17 7.16
C LEU A 531 13.23 2.27 6.52
N GLY A 532 14.22 1.88 7.34
CA GLY A 532 15.32 1.01 6.92
C GLY A 532 16.43 1.74 6.17
N THR A 533 17.07 1.06 5.22
CA THR A 533 18.24 1.59 4.48
C THR A 533 17.80 2.50 3.34
N VAL A 534 17.51 3.76 3.68
CA VAL A 534 17.08 4.81 2.74
C VAL A 534 18.31 5.44 2.05
N PRO A 535 18.37 5.45 0.71
CA PRO A 535 19.38 6.21 -0.04
C PRO A 535 19.22 7.72 0.17
N ASP A 536 20.33 8.45 0.36
CA ASP A 536 20.30 9.91 0.52
C ASP A 536 19.59 10.62 -0.64
N GLU A 537 19.73 10.10 -1.86
CA GLU A 537 19.10 10.63 -3.08
C GLU A 537 17.57 10.67 -3.03
N ILE A 538 16.91 9.75 -2.34
CA ILE A 538 15.43 9.68 -2.36
C ILE A 538 14.79 10.65 -1.36
N VAL A 539 15.53 11.08 -0.34
CA VAL A 539 15.01 11.94 0.74
C VAL A 539 14.57 13.29 0.16
N ASP A 540 15.42 13.90 -0.65
CA ASP A 540 15.11 15.17 -1.32
C ASP A 540 13.99 15.01 -2.35
N ILE A 541 14.02 13.92 -3.13
CA ILE A 541 13.02 13.63 -4.17
C ILE A 541 11.61 13.47 -3.56
N LEU A 542 11.46 12.71 -2.48
CA LEU A 542 10.18 12.52 -1.80
C LEU A 542 9.68 13.83 -1.17
N ARG A 543 10.59 14.60 -0.56
CA ARG A 543 10.26 15.91 0.00
C ARG A 543 9.69 16.83 -1.06
N ASP A 544 10.41 16.97 -2.17
CA ASP A 544 10.05 17.91 -3.25
C ASP A 544 8.78 17.46 -3.98
N ALA A 545 8.52 16.15 -4.05
CA ALA A 545 7.26 15.57 -4.52
C ALA A 545 6.08 15.73 -3.52
N GLY A 546 6.30 16.35 -2.35
CA GLY A 546 5.26 16.60 -1.35
C GLY A 546 4.83 15.37 -0.54
N VAL A 547 5.62 14.29 -0.55
CA VAL A 547 5.35 13.06 0.23
C VAL A 547 5.81 13.27 1.68
N HIS A 548 4.95 12.98 2.65
CA HIS A 548 5.31 13.01 4.06
C HIS A 548 6.18 11.81 4.42
N SER A 549 7.33 12.05 5.05
CA SER A 549 8.18 11.01 5.63
C SER A 549 7.54 10.36 6.85
N TYR A 550 8.01 9.20 7.30
CA TYR A 550 7.51 8.47 8.45
C TYR A 550 8.62 8.34 9.53
N LYS A 551 8.42 9.02 10.67
CA LYS A 551 9.41 9.11 11.76
C LYS A 551 8.97 8.26 12.95
N VAL A 552 9.66 7.15 13.17
CA VAL A 552 9.43 6.28 14.33
C VAL A 552 10.41 6.69 15.42
N PHE A 553 9.91 7.30 16.51
CA PHE A 553 10.74 7.88 17.57
C PHE A 553 11.83 6.90 18.08
N PHE A 554 11.52 5.61 18.18
CA PHE A 554 12.47 4.58 18.63
C PHE A 554 13.69 4.36 17.70
N PHE A 555 13.62 4.82 16.45
CA PHE A 555 14.70 4.73 15.47
C PHE A 555 15.43 6.07 15.25
N GLU A 556 14.87 7.18 15.74
CA GLU A 556 15.38 8.53 15.51
C GLU A 556 16.53 8.88 16.46
N THR A 557 17.71 8.33 16.15
CA THR A 557 18.95 8.55 16.91
C THR A 557 20.00 9.32 16.08
N SER A 558 20.75 10.17 16.76
CA SER A 558 21.83 10.97 16.19
C SER A 558 23.04 10.08 15.89
N LYS A 559 23.57 10.19 14.67
CA LYS A 559 24.82 9.50 14.27
C LYS A 559 26.05 10.05 15.00
N GLU A 560 25.99 11.26 15.56
CA GLU A 560 27.15 11.93 16.16
C GLU A 560 27.41 11.48 17.60
N ASP A 561 26.37 11.42 18.43
CA ASP A 561 26.46 11.14 19.86
C ASP A 561 25.62 9.94 20.32
N GLY A 562 24.81 9.36 19.43
CA GLY A 562 23.91 8.25 19.73
C GLY A 562 22.70 8.63 20.60
N GLY A 563 22.48 9.93 20.84
CA GLY A 563 21.31 10.44 21.55
C GLY A 563 20.05 10.41 20.69
N PHE A 564 18.87 10.54 21.31
CA PHE A 564 17.61 10.67 20.56
C PHE A 564 17.48 12.06 19.95
N ILE A 565 17.13 12.11 18.67
CA ILE A 565 16.84 13.36 17.98
C ILE A 565 15.57 13.95 18.60
N SER A 566 15.64 15.21 19.04
CA SER A 566 14.46 15.91 19.56
C SER A 566 13.33 15.89 18.53
N PRO A 567 12.09 15.54 18.90
CA PRO A 567 10.94 15.62 17.99
C PRO A 567 10.75 17.00 17.34
N LYS A 568 11.27 18.07 17.95
CA LYS A 568 11.31 19.42 17.37
C LYS A 568 12.27 19.58 16.19
N HIS A 569 13.17 18.64 15.97
CA HIS A 569 14.12 18.65 14.85
C HIS A 569 13.67 17.71 13.72
N TYR A 570 12.53 17.04 13.86
CA TYR A 570 11.96 16.25 12.77
C TYR A 570 11.54 17.17 11.63
N ALA A 571 11.64 16.67 10.41
CA ALA A 571 11.13 17.40 9.25
C ALA A 571 9.63 17.63 9.41
N GLU A 572 9.17 18.87 9.24
CA GLU A 572 7.75 19.20 9.36
C GLU A 572 6.87 18.35 8.42
N GLN A 573 7.34 18.09 7.19
CA GLN A 573 6.69 17.21 6.22
C GLN A 573 6.91 15.72 6.59
N SER A 574 6.38 15.32 7.75
CA SER A 574 6.41 13.94 8.22
C SER A 574 5.21 13.59 9.09
N MET A 575 4.99 12.30 9.26
CA MET A 575 4.19 11.70 10.30
C MET A 575 5.11 11.11 11.36
N ALA A 576 4.92 11.49 12.63
CA ALA A 576 5.62 10.89 13.75
C ALA A 576 4.77 9.79 14.41
N ALA A 577 5.41 8.73 14.85
CA ALA A 577 4.83 7.66 15.65
C ALA A 577 5.83 7.16 16.70
N LEU A 578 5.35 6.55 17.77
CA LEU A 578 6.23 5.86 18.72
C LEU A 578 6.62 4.47 18.20
N CYS A 579 5.64 3.72 17.70
CA CYS A 579 5.77 2.38 17.17
C CYS A 579 4.80 2.15 15.99
N THR A 580 4.97 1.03 15.30
CA THR A 580 4.10 0.58 14.19
C THR A 580 3.47 -0.77 14.53
N HIS A 581 2.68 -1.31 13.61
CA HIS A 581 2.07 -2.64 13.76
C HIS A 581 3.10 -3.79 13.65
N ASP A 582 4.29 -3.52 13.11
CA ASP A 582 5.41 -4.46 13.00
C ASP A 582 6.34 -4.44 14.22
N MET A 583 6.03 -3.58 15.20
CA MET A 583 6.83 -3.40 16.40
C MET A 583 6.07 -3.90 17.63
N PRO A 584 6.77 -4.23 18.73
CA PRO A 584 6.12 -4.35 20.02
C PRO A 584 5.39 -3.05 20.40
N THR A 585 4.32 -3.20 21.20
CA THR A 585 3.67 -2.07 21.88
C THR A 585 4.65 -1.38 22.83
N LEU A 586 4.30 -0.20 23.36
CA LEU A 586 5.16 0.48 24.34
C LEU A 586 5.51 -0.41 25.53
N ARG A 587 4.52 -1.16 26.05
CA ARG A 587 4.73 -2.10 27.17
C ARG A 587 5.64 -3.25 26.76
N GLY A 588 5.36 -3.90 25.63
CA GLY A 588 6.17 -5.02 25.14
C GLY A 588 7.62 -4.61 24.88
N PHE A 589 7.83 -3.42 24.29
CA PHE A 589 9.16 -2.87 24.02
C PHE A 589 9.93 -2.61 25.33
N TRP A 590 9.29 -1.93 26.28
CA TRP A 590 9.95 -1.50 27.52
C TRP A 590 10.33 -2.66 28.43
N HIS A 591 9.54 -3.73 28.40
CA HIS A 591 9.81 -4.96 29.17
C HIS A 591 10.60 -6.02 28.39
N CYS A 592 10.99 -5.72 27.15
CA CYS A 592 11.73 -6.61 26.24
C CYS A 592 10.98 -7.91 25.94
N ASP A 593 9.64 -7.86 25.91
CA ASP A 593 8.80 -9.05 25.70
C ASP A 593 8.87 -9.56 24.26
N ASP A 594 9.15 -8.68 23.31
CA ASP A 594 9.47 -9.04 21.92
C ASP A 594 10.75 -9.88 21.81
N LEU A 595 11.81 -9.53 22.54
CA LEU A 595 13.06 -10.29 22.52
C LEU A 595 12.91 -11.65 23.22
N LYS A 596 12.16 -11.68 24.33
CA LYS A 596 11.84 -12.94 25.03
C LYS A 596 11.01 -13.86 24.15
N MET A 597 9.97 -13.32 23.51
CA MET A 597 9.10 -14.06 22.60
C MET A 597 9.85 -14.51 21.35
N GLY A 598 10.67 -13.63 20.76
CA GLY A 598 11.58 -13.94 19.65
C GLY A 598 12.51 -15.12 19.96
N ARG A 599 13.03 -15.19 21.19
CA ARG A 599 13.78 -16.37 21.65
C ARG A 599 12.91 -17.62 21.74
N GLU A 600 11.72 -17.54 22.29
CA GLU A 600 10.79 -18.67 22.44
C GLU A 600 10.35 -19.26 21.11
N ILE A 601 10.16 -18.41 20.10
CA ILE A 601 9.74 -18.83 18.74
C ILE A 601 10.92 -19.11 17.79
N GLY A 602 12.17 -18.95 18.25
CA GLY A 602 13.36 -19.30 17.48
C GLY A 602 13.84 -18.24 16.48
N LEU A 603 13.39 -16.99 16.57
CA LEU A 603 13.81 -15.88 15.73
C LEU A 603 15.29 -15.49 15.95
N TYR A 604 15.78 -15.67 17.17
CA TYR A 604 17.16 -15.34 17.56
C TYR A 604 17.93 -16.61 17.97
N PRO A 605 18.48 -17.38 17.00
CA PRO A 605 19.18 -18.63 17.30
C PRO A 605 20.58 -18.41 17.90
N ASP A 606 21.18 -17.22 17.75
CA ASP A 606 22.47 -16.87 18.36
C ASP A 606 22.26 -16.15 19.70
N GLU A 607 22.51 -16.85 20.81
CA GLU A 607 22.34 -16.31 22.15
C GLU A 607 23.22 -15.09 22.42
N LYS A 608 24.42 -15.00 21.82
CA LYS A 608 25.30 -13.83 22.01
C LYS A 608 24.74 -12.60 21.31
N GLN A 609 24.17 -12.79 20.12
CA GLN A 609 23.47 -11.71 19.42
C GLN A 609 22.27 -11.25 20.25
N LEU A 610 21.49 -12.18 20.81
CA LEU A 610 20.34 -11.87 21.65
C LEU A 610 20.72 -11.13 22.95
N GLU A 611 21.79 -11.55 23.64
CA GLU A 611 22.33 -10.82 24.80
C GLU A 611 22.70 -9.38 24.43
N GLY A 612 23.29 -9.18 23.25
CA GLY A 612 23.55 -7.86 22.66
C GLY A 612 22.28 -7.03 22.49
N LEU A 613 21.21 -7.61 21.92
CA LEU A 613 19.92 -6.94 21.75
C LEU A 613 19.28 -6.52 23.08
N PHE A 614 19.39 -7.32 24.15
CA PHE A 614 18.92 -6.93 25.47
C PHE A 614 19.73 -5.76 26.05
N ALA A 615 21.04 -5.75 25.88
CA ALA A 615 21.90 -4.65 26.32
C ALA A 615 21.61 -3.36 25.54
N ASP A 616 21.46 -3.46 24.22
CA ASP A 616 21.10 -2.34 23.34
C ASP A 616 19.72 -1.79 23.69
N ARG A 617 18.74 -2.66 24.00
CA ARG A 617 17.42 -2.25 24.47
C ARG A 617 17.49 -1.46 25.76
N LEU A 618 18.32 -1.86 26.74
CA LEU A 618 18.47 -1.10 27.98
C LEU A 618 19.07 0.29 27.73
N LYS A 619 20.10 0.39 26.89
CA LYS A 619 20.70 1.67 26.48
C LYS A 619 19.67 2.55 25.77
N CYS A 620 18.89 1.97 24.86
CA CYS A 620 17.82 2.64 24.14
C CYS A 620 16.75 3.19 25.10
N LYS A 621 16.25 2.36 26.03
CA LYS A 621 15.29 2.79 27.05
C LYS A 621 15.81 3.95 27.90
N GLN A 622 17.09 3.91 28.29
CA GLN A 622 17.71 5.01 29.04
C GLN A 622 17.75 6.30 28.23
N GLY A 623 18.16 6.23 26.96
CA GLY A 623 18.15 7.39 26.05
C GLY A 623 16.75 7.98 25.84
N ILE A 624 15.72 7.13 25.72
CA ILE A 624 14.32 7.56 25.65
C ILE A 624 13.91 8.30 26.92
N LEU A 625 14.18 7.72 28.09
CA LEU A 625 13.85 8.31 29.39
C LEU A 625 14.53 9.67 29.58
N ASP A 626 15.80 9.77 29.21
CA ASP A 626 16.58 10.99 29.27
C ASP A 626 16.03 12.06 28.31
N SER A 627 15.62 11.69 27.09
CA SER A 627 14.99 12.62 26.14
C SER A 627 13.67 13.17 26.67
N VAL A 628 12.78 12.30 27.14
CA VAL A 628 11.46 12.68 27.69
C VAL A 628 11.62 13.61 28.89
N ARG A 629 12.60 13.31 29.76
CA ARG A 629 12.95 14.13 30.92
C ARG A 629 13.53 15.48 30.52
N TRP A 630 14.49 15.50 29.59
CA TRP A 630 15.16 16.72 29.14
C TRP A 630 14.17 17.74 28.57
N HIS A 631 13.14 17.25 27.87
CA HIS A 631 12.07 18.08 27.32
C HIS A 631 10.92 18.37 28.28
N GLY A 632 11.03 17.95 29.56
CA GLY A 632 10.08 18.28 30.62
C GLY A 632 8.76 17.51 30.58
N TYR A 633 8.69 16.39 29.86
CA TYR A 633 7.49 15.56 29.80
C TYR A 633 7.44 14.47 30.86
N LEU A 634 8.58 14.12 31.48
CA LEU A 634 8.63 13.10 32.53
C LEU A 634 7.98 13.62 33.82
N PRO A 635 6.92 12.98 34.35
CA PRO A 635 6.26 13.41 35.58
C PRO A 635 7.17 13.40 36.81
N GLU A 636 6.89 14.30 37.76
CA GLU A 636 7.56 14.31 39.06
C GLU A 636 7.29 12.98 39.80
N GLY A 637 8.35 12.31 40.24
CA GLY A 637 8.27 11.05 40.98
C GLY A 637 8.64 9.79 40.18
N ILE A 638 8.78 9.88 38.85
CA ILE A 638 9.36 8.78 38.05
C ILE A 638 10.88 8.80 38.20
N GLY A 639 11.47 7.63 38.46
CA GLY A 639 12.92 7.46 38.55
C GLY A 639 13.65 7.78 37.24
N HIS A 640 14.97 7.98 37.30
CA HIS A 640 15.78 8.33 36.13
C HIS A 640 16.60 7.16 35.58
N ASP A 641 16.43 5.96 36.16
CA ASP A 641 17.12 4.75 35.74
C ASP A 641 16.11 3.80 35.08
N ALA A 642 16.24 3.64 33.76
CA ALA A 642 15.31 2.86 32.95
C ALA A 642 15.29 1.36 33.30
N GLN A 643 16.26 0.87 34.09
CA GLN A 643 16.22 -0.49 34.64
C GLN A 643 15.10 -0.67 35.67
N PHE A 644 14.79 0.38 36.44
CA PHE A 644 13.83 0.32 37.56
C PHE A 644 12.50 1.03 37.27
N VAL A 645 12.39 1.74 36.14
CA VAL A 645 11.15 2.38 35.71
C VAL A 645 10.29 1.39 34.92
N PRO A 646 9.04 1.08 35.32
CA PRO A 646 8.12 0.27 34.52
C PRO A 646 7.44 1.09 33.43
N MET A 647 6.87 0.43 32.40
CA MET A 647 5.92 1.09 31.50
C MET A 647 4.54 1.05 32.13
N ASP A 648 4.09 2.18 32.65
CA ASP A 648 2.74 2.40 33.16
C ASP A 648 2.04 3.52 32.38
N SER A 649 0.79 3.83 32.74
CA SER A 649 0.03 4.92 32.11
C SER A 649 0.72 6.28 32.18
N TYR A 650 1.52 6.58 33.21
CA TYR A 650 2.21 7.86 33.35
C TYR A 650 3.39 7.98 32.38
N LEU A 651 4.22 6.94 32.28
CA LEU A 651 5.32 6.93 31.31
C LEU A 651 4.79 6.88 29.88
N SER A 652 3.78 6.05 29.59
CA SER A 652 3.14 5.97 28.27
C SER A 652 2.59 7.34 27.83
N GLU A 653 1.87 8.03 28.71
CA GLU A 653 1.36 9.39 28.46
C GLU A 653 2.51 10.38 28.24
N ALA A 654 3.59 10.31 29.02
CA ALA A 654 4.76 11.17 28.86
C ALA A 654 5.46 11.01 27.50
N LEU A 655 5.64 9.76 27.04
CA LEU A 655 6.24 9.47 25.74
C LEU A 655 5.37 10.00 24.59
N GLN A 656 4.07 9.74 24.65
CA GLN A 656 3.13 10.21 23.63
C GLN A 656 3.12 11.74 23.53
N LEU A 657 3.10 12.44 24.66
CA LEU A 657 3.10 13.91 24.68
C LEU A 657 4.45 14.50 24.27
N HIS A 658 5.56 13.82 24.59
CA HIS A 658 6.88 14.23 24.13
C HIS A 658 6.98 14.24 22.59
N VAL A 659 6.51 13.17 21.94
CA VAL A 659 6.49 13.08 20.48
C VAL A 659 5.44 14.03 19.88
N ALA A 660 4.27 14.16 20.52
CA ALA A 660 3.21 15.07 20.07
C ALA A 660 3.69 16.54 19.98
N ALA A 661 4.58 16.95 20.87
CA ALA A 661 5.13 18.30 20.91
C ALA A 661 6.21 18.59 19.85
N GLY A 662 6.53 17.62 19.00
CA GLY A 662 7.46 17.77 17.91
C GLY A 662 6.90 18.51 16.70
N ASP A 663 7.75 18.68 15.68
CA ASP A 663 7.49 19.54 14.52
C ASP A 663 6.78 18.81 13.37
N SER A 664 6.72 17.46 13.41
CA SER A 664 5.99 16.65 12.43
C SER A 664 4.54 17.12 12.27
N ALA A 665 4.11 17.32 11.02
CA ALA A 665 2.76 17.78 10.70
C ALA A 665 1.67 16.79 11.12
N LEU A 666 1.97 15.49 11.11
CA LEU A 666 1.04 14.43 11.53
C LEU A 666 1.62 13.69 12.74
N LEU A 667 0.75 13.30 13.69
CA LEU A 667 1.08 12.41 14.80
C LEU A 667 0.16 11.19 14.77
N SER A 668 0.74 10.01 14.65
CA SER A 668 0.04 8.74 14.79
C SER A 668 0.22 8.17 16.19
N VAL A 669 -0.89 7.78 16.82
CA VAL A 669 -0.93 7.05 18.11
C VAL A 669 -1.59 5.68 17.92
N GLN A 670 -1.41 4.77 18.88
CA GLN A 670 -2.06 3.45 18.86
C GLN A 670 -3.03 3.31 20.04
N LEU A 671 -4.18 2.69 19.83
CA LEU A 671 -5.14 2.44 20.91
C LEU A 671 -4.60 1.40 21.90
N GLU A 672 -3.75 0.51 21.42
CA GLU A 672 -2.99 -0.47 22.20
C GLU A 672 -2.22 0.15 23.36
N ASP A 673 -1.62 1.32 23.12
CA ASP A 673 -0.82 2.04 24.12
C ASP A 673 -1.70 2.75 25.15
N TRP A 674 -2.91 3.18 24.77
CA TRP A 674 -3.92 3.70 25.69
C TRP A 674 -4.50 2.60 26.59
N LEU A 675 -4.50 1.36 26.10
CA LEU A 675 -4.96 0.17 26.81
C LEU A 675 -3.85 -0.58 27.54
N GLU A 676 -2.62 -0.06 27.50
CA GLU A 676 -1.44 -0.65 28.12
C GLU A 676 -1.21 -2.13 27.73
N MET A 677 -1.52 -2.47 26.47
CA MET A 677 -1.37 -3.83 25.95
C MET A 677 0.10 -4.20 25.76
N ASP A 678 0.45 -5.46 25.97
CA ASP A 678 1.82 -6.00 25.88
C ASP A 678 2.09 -6.83 24.61
N GLN A 679 1.06 -7.49 24.09
CA GLN A 679 1.19 -8.36 22.92
C GLN A 679 1.21 -7.57 21.60
N PRO A 680 2.18 -7.85 20.71
CA PRO A 680 2.20 -7.28 19.37
C PRO A 680 1.05 -7.82 18.52
N VAL A 681 0.70 -7.11 17.44
CA VAL A 681 -0.29 -7.59 16.47
C VAL A 681 0.35 -8.40 15.34
N ASN A 682 1.63 -8.13 15.04
CA ASN A 682 2.45 -8.84 14.06
C ASN A 682 3.90 -8.96 14.56
N ILE A 683 4.58 -10.04 14.18
CA ILE A 683 6.02 -10.24 14.35
C ILE A 683 6.63 -10.50 12.97
N PRO A 684 7.39 -9.54 12.41
CA PRO A 684 8.04 -9.71 11.11
C PRO A 684 8.92 -10.97 11.05
N GLY A 685 8.92 -11.64 9.90
CA GLY A 685 9.70 -12.87 9.70
C GLY A 685 9.08 -14.15 10.26
N THR A 686 7.83 -14.10 10.71
CA THR A 686 7.07 -15.28 11.18
C THR A 686 5.86 -15.58 10.30
N VAL A 687 5.46 -16.84 10.23
CA VAL A 687 4.27 -17.33 9.50
C VAL A 687 3.31 -18.00 10.48
N ASP A 688 3.71 -19.15 11.05
CA ASP A 688 2.90 -19.98 11.94
C ASP A 688 3.38 -19.92 13.40
N GLU A 689 4.54 -19.29 13.64
CA GLU A 689 5.17 -19.20 14.95
C GLU A 689 4.43 -18.25 15.91
N TYR A 690 3.70 -17.26 15.37
CA TYR A 690 2.87 -16.33 16.12
C TYR A 690 1.53 -16.11 15.40
N PRO A 691 0.40 -15.95 16.11
CA PRO A 691 -0.89 -15.62 15.51
C PRO A 691 -0.95 -14.17 14.99
N ASN A 692 -0.17 -13.87 13.96
CA ASN A 692 -0.12 -12.58 13.29
C ASN A 692 -1.52 -12.16 12.80
N TRP A 693 -1.79 -10.85 12.82
CA TRP A 693 -3.01 -10.25 12.26
C TRP A 693 -4.30 -10.70 12.96
N ARG A 694 -4.21 -11.18 14.20
CA ARG A 694 -5.36 -11.75 14.94
C ARG A 694 -5.61 -11.14 16.30
N ARG A 695 -4.62 -10.50 16.94
CA ARG A 695 -4.75 -10.01 18.32
C ARG A 695 -5.77 -8.88 18.42
N LYS A 696 -6.93 -9.09 19.06
CA LYS A 696 -7.92 -8.03 19.26
C LYS A 696 -7.50 -7.02 20.31
N LEU A 697 -8.10 -5.83 20.30
CA LEU A 697 -8.04 -4.91 21.44
C LEU A 697 -8.62 -5.59 22.69
N SER A 698 -8.18 -5.15 23.87
CA SER A 698 -8.57 -5.76 25.15
C SER A 698 -9.96 -5.33 25.64
N MET A 699 -10.57 -4.31 25.03
CA MET A 699 -11.84 -3.70 25.46
C MET A 699 -12.71 -3.29 24.27
N ASN A 700 -14.01 -3.12 24.49
CA ASN A 700 -14.93 -2.59 23.48
C ASN A 700 -14.77 -1.06 23.33
N LEU A 701 -15.04 -0.50 22.15
CA LEU A 701 -14.91 0.94 21.90
C LEU A 701 -15.66 1.81 22.93
N ASP A 702 -16.91 1.48 23.24
CA ASP A 702 -17.70 2.20 24.27
C ASP A 702 -17.00 2.22 25.63
N GLU A 703 -16.38 1.11 26.02
CA GLU A 703 -15.65 0.98 27.28
C GLU A 703 -14.38 1.82 27.24
N ILE A 704 -13.59 1.74 26.15
CA ILE A 704 -12.36 2.52 25.94
C ILE A 704 -12.64 4.01 26.13
N PHE A 705 -13.64 4.52 25.42
CA PHE A 705 -13.95 5.96 25.39
C PHE A 705 -14.72 6.46 26.63
N SER A 706 -15.21 5.56 27.48
CA SER A 706 -15.75 5.89 28.80
C SER A 706 -14.66 6.11 29.87
N ARG A 707 -13.42 5.67 29.64
CA ARG A 707 -12.35 5.77 30.65
C ARG A 707 -11.82 7.20 30.79
N GLU A 708 -11.59 7.62 32.03
CA GLU A 708 -11.09 8.97 32.32
C GLU A 708 -9.66 9.20 31.81
N ASP A 709 -8.80 8.19 31.86
CA ASP A 709 -7.42 8.27 31.38
C ASP A 709 -7.34 8.44 29.85
N VAL A 710 -8.15 7.71 29.09
CA VAL A 710 -8.27 7.85 27.62
C VAL A 710 -8.77 9.25 27.24
N ASN A 711 -9.79 9.76 27.95
CA ASN A 711 -10.29 11.12 27.73
C ASN A 711 -9.26 12.19 28.13
N ARG A 712 -8.42 11.92 29.15
CA ARG A 712 -7.32 12.80 29.55
C ARG A 712 -6.23 12.87 28.48
N ILE A 713 -5.71 11.73 28.01
CA ILE A 713 -4.62 11.72 27.02
C ILE A 713 -5.06 12.36 25.70
N SER A 714 -6.24 12.04 25.19
CA SER A 714 -6.76 12.62 23.93
C SER A 714 -6.93 14.15 24.01
N LYS A 715 -7.43 14.66 25.14
CA LYS A 715 -7.47 16.10 25.40
C LYS A 715 -6.08 16.73 25.40
N ARG A 716 -5.12 16.11 26.11
CA ARG A 716 -3.74 16.62 26.20
C ARG A 716 -3.01 16.56 24.86
N LEU A 717 -3.22 15.52 24.06
CA LEU A 717 -2.70 15.44 22.69
C LEU A 717 -3.19 16.64 21.87
N THR A 718 -4.49 16.91 21.88
CA THR A 718 -5.06 18.07 21.19
C THR A 718 -4.46 19.40 21.67
N GLU A 719 -4.32 19.59 22.98
CA GLU A 719 -3.71 20.81 23.55
C GLU A 719 -2.24 20.99 23.14
N VAL A 720 -1.44 19.92 23.24
CA VAL A 720 -0.01 19.93 22.89
C VAL A 720 0.18 20.18 21.39
N ARG A 721 -0.62 19.53 20.53
CA ARG A 721 -0.56 19.72 19.08
C ARG A 721 -1.00 21.12 18.66
N ALA A 722 -2.03 21.67 19.30
CA ALA A 722 -2.44 23.05 19.09
C ALA A 722 -1.37 24.06 19.55
N GLN A 723 -0.60 23.74 20.61
CA GLN A 723 0.53 24.56 21.03
C GLN A 723 1.71 24.47 20.05
N ALA A 724 2.02 23.28 19.53
CA ALA A 724 3.07 23.07 18.52
C ALA A 724 2.73 23.68 17.14
N SER A 725 1.46 24.03 16.91
CA SER A 725 0.98 24.72 15.70
C SER A 725 1.18 26.25 15.74
N LYS A 726 1.60 26.82 16.88
CA LYS A 726 1.85 28.26 17.07
C LYS A 726 3.34 28.55 16.95
#